data_AF-A0A8E6B6U0-F1
#
_entry.id   AF-A0A8E6B6U0-F1
#
_cell.length_a   1.000
_cell.length_b   1.000
_cell.length_c   1.000
_cell.angle_alpha   90.00
_cell.angle_beta   90.00
_cell.angle_gamma   90.00
#
_symmetry.space_group_name_H-M   'P 1'
#
loop_
_entity.id
_entity.type
_entity.pdbx_description
1 polymer ?
#
loop_
_entity_poly.entity_id
_entity_poly.type
_entity_poly.pdbx_seq_one_letter_code
_entity_poly.pdbx_strand_id
1 'polypeptide(L)'
;MFEASQALDRLVQLQNANGGWGYGPGLYVHPEPTCYALLALNTQEGKYREAITKGRASLATHRSPEGAYRLEQGRPQAFWPTAIALFTNKVLAAPASELTQTTDLLLGVQGKSITSDPEFADLLDIDTQLIGWPWALNTFSWVEPTSWACLALRLCGQGEHPRVVEGIRTIFDRAFETGGANYGNRTVLGQLTTPFPGPSSLMLLALQGFDDEKRVQAGRTFLFDSVRESTDLEHLAWAILALSVYDDTTEAVQTLSARLEKIYQSQLDDGRPISVPRHAATLLALSTDKQNYFRLTGELRKAPSLDKPRPEIQEYQLPVAKKGLLGKVKAKFQNVMMSGLGAMRPLPEKSNVHIAEAKSYDIDLLAILKQQFDHFRSTVPLAGKKIVLKPNLVEYHADRPINTDARVIDAVISLCKAEGAAEIVVAEGPGHWRNSDYLVDASGLREVLKRQDVRFVDINYDEPVKQMNLGRCTGLEYLFLPRTITSADVLISLPKLKMHHWAGVTLSLKNLFGILPGQCYGWPKNELHWRGIPNSVVDIALTQTPQLAIVDGIWGMEGDGPIYGTGRFMGALIMSNDLLALDATCARMIGLPPERAPVLMLAAMKKLGRLSEAEIFQIGEPLDKFRAEWKWPPRIERLLLPIESKTA
;
A
#
# COMPACT_ATOMS: atom_id res chain seq x y z
N MET A 1 15.20 22.89 22.23
CA MET A 1 14.08 23.62 21.59
C MET A 1 14.12 23.24 20.12
N PHE A 2 12.98 22.93 19.53
CA PHE A 2 12.88 22.64 18.10
C PHE A 2 13.28 23.88 17.28
N GLU A 3 14.25 23.73 16.38
CA GLU A 3 14.63 24.78 15.44
C GLU A 3 14.13 24.43 14.04
N ALA A 4 12.98 25.01 13.66
CA ALA A 4 12.36 24.78 12.35
C ALA A 4 13.34 25.03 11.18
N SER A 5 14.21 26.03 11.32
CA SER A 5 15.27 26.32 10.34
C SER A 5 16.24 25.16 10.18
N GLN A 6 16.67 24.52 11.27
CA GLN A 6 17.59 23.38 11.23
C GLN A 6 16.92 22.16 10.57
N ALA A 7 15.62 21.95 10.80
CA ALA A 7 14.87 20.87 10.17
C ALA A 7 14.67 21.10 8.66
N LEU A 8 14.37 22.35 8.24
CA LEU A 8 14.35 22.72 6.82
C LEU A 8 15.74 22.58 6.16
N ASP A 9 16.82 22.92 6.87
CA ASP A 9 18.20 22.72 6.37
C ASP A 9 18.47 21.22 6.10
N ARG A 10 17.99 20.32 6.97
CA ARG A 10 18.05 18.86 6.72
C ARG A 10 17.27 18.46 5.47
N LEU A 11 16.11 19.06 5.22
CA LEU A 11 15.35 18.80 4.00
C LEU A 11 16.12 19.23 2.74
N VAL A 12 16.84 20.35 2.80
CA VAL A 12 17.75 20.79 1.71
C VAL A 12 18.89 19.79 1.51
N GLN A 13 19.47 19.24 2.58
CA GLN A 13 20.53 18.22 2.48
C GLN A 13 20.08 16.93 1.79
N LEU A 14 18.77 16.64 1.77
CA LEU A 14 18.18 15.51 1.05
C LEU A 14 17.93 15.79 -0.44
N GLN A 15 18.19 17.02 -0.92
CA GLN A 15 18.02 17.38 -2.31
C GLN A 15 19.07 16.67 -3.18
N ASN A 16 18.61 15.98 -4.23
CA ASN A 16 19.50 15.31 -5.17
C ASN A 16 20.24 16.31 -6.06
N ALA A 17 21.32 15.86 -6.71
CA ALA A 17 22.15 16.69 -7.59
C ALA A 17 21.37 17.31 -8.78
N ASN A 18 20.32 16.65 -9.25
CA ASN A 18 19.42 17.15 -10.29
C ASN A 18 18.35 18.14 -9.76
N GLY A 19 18.37 18.45 -8.46
CA GLY A 19 17.51 19.43 -7.80
C GLY A 19 16.23 18.89 -7.19
N GLY A 20 15.79 17.68 -7.53
CA GLY A 20 14.57 17.11 -6.98
C GLY A 20 14.81 16.32 -5.69
N TRP A 21 13.74 15.73 -5.16
CA TRP A 21 13.80 14.82 -4.02
C TRP A 21 13.22 13.45 -4.37
N GLY A 22 13.88 12.41 -3.90
CA GLY A 22 13.30 11.07 -3.80
C GLY A 22 12.58 10.87 -2.47
N TYR A 23 12.05 9.67 -2.23
CA TYR A 23 11.40 9.33 -0.96
C TYR A 23 12.36 9.25 0.23
N GLY A 24 13.66 9.15 -0.04
CA GLY A 24 14.72 9.08 0.97
C GLY A 24 16.07 9.50 0.36
N PRO A 25 17.12 9.57 1.20
CA PRO A 25 18.44 10.04 0.77
C PRO A 25 19.00 9.20 -0.39
N GLY A 26 19.41 9.87 -1.47
CA GLY A 26 20.04 9.22 -2.63
C GLY A 26 19.09 8.38 -3.52
N LEU A 27 17.80 8.30 -3.17
CA LEU A 27 16.80 7.64 -4.02
C LEU A 27 16.41 8.54 -5.19
N TYR A 28 15.94 7.92 -6.28
CA TYR A 28 15.52 8.62 -7.49
C TYR A 28 14.50 9.71 -7.21
N VAL A 29 14.62 10.81 -7.95
CA VAL A 29 13.66 11.91 -7.85
C VAL A 29 12.28 11.42 -8.22
N HIS A 30 11.30 11.87 -7.43
CA HIS A 30 9.90 11.56 -7.65
C HIS A 30 9.08 12.84 -7.48
N PRO A 31 8.00 13.04 -8.28
CA PRO A 31 7.22 14.28 -8.20
C PRO A 31 6.60 14.54 -6.83
N GLU A 32 6.04 13.52 -6.18
CA GLU A 32 5.37 13.65 -4.87
C GLU A 32 6.31 14.14 -3.74
N PRO A 33 7.45 13.49 -3.43
CA PRO A 33 8.43 14.03 -2.48
C PRO A 33 8.94 15.42 -2.86
N THR A 34 9.19 15.67 -4.15
CA THR A 34 9.65 16.98 -4.63
C THR A 34 8.62 18.07 -4.37
N CYS A 35 7.33 17.80 -4.63
CA CYS A 35 6.24 18.73 -4.35
C CYS A 35 6.14 19.07 -2.86
N TYR A 36 6.18 18.07 -1.99
CA TYR A 36 6.08 18.31 -0.55
C TYR A 36 7.29 19.08 -0.03
N ALA A 37 8.50 18.72 -0.49
CA ALA A 37 9.70 19.44 -0.12
C ALA A 37 9.66 20.91 -0.55
N LEU A 38 9.20 21.17 -1.78
CA LEU A 38 9.01 22.53 -2.30
C LEU A 38 8.01 23.33 -1.44
N LEU A 39 6.85 22.75 -1.09
CA LEU A 39 5.87 23.40 -0.23
C LEU A 39 6.48 23.74 1.14
N ALA A 40 7.19 22.80 1.76
CA ALA A 40 7.81 22.99 3.07
C ALA A 40 8.87 24.11 3.03
N LEU A 41 9.77 24.10 2.05
CA LEU A 41 10.81 25.13 1.89
C LEU A 41 10.22 26.50 1.57
N ASN A 42 9.08 26.57 0.89
CA ASN A 42 8.41 27.82 0.54
C ASN A 42 7.92 28.61 1.76
N THR A 43 7.74 27.97 2.92
CA THR A 43 7.42 28.65 4.19
C THR A 43 8.50 29.68 4.59
N GLN A 44 9.71 29.54 4.07
CA GLN A 44 10.82 30.49 4.21
C GLN A 44 11.49 30.73 2.85
N GLU A 45 10.71 31.05 1.82
CA GLU A 45 11.16 31.23 0.43
C GLU A 45 12.44 32.07 0.31
N GLY A 46 12.53 33.18 1.06
CA GLY A 46 13.70 34.06 1.05
C GLY A 46 15.02 33.36 1.40
N LYS A 47 15.02 32.43 2.36
CA LYS A 47 16.22 31.66 2.76
C LYS A 47 16.53 30.53 1.77
N TYR A 48 15.50 29.83 1.29
CA TYR A 48 15.66 28.59 0.52
C TYR A 48 15.45 28.76 -0.99
N ARG A 49 15.48 29.99 -1.50
CA ARG A 49 15.22 30.32 -2.91
C ARG A 49 15.99 29.44 -3.89
N GLU A 50 17.28 29.22 -3.66
CA GLU A 50 18.10 28.40 -4.56
C GLU A 50 17.62 26.93 -4.63
N ALA A 51 17.36 26.32 -3.47
CA ALA A 51 16.85 24.95 -3.40
C ALA A 51 15.46 24.85 -4.06
N ILE A 52 14.59 25.84 -3.85
CA ILE A 52 13.27 25.93 -4.49
C ILE A 52 13.42 26.03 -6.02
N THR A 53 14.32 26.89 -6.53
CA THR A 53 14.55 27.03 -7.98
C THR A 53 15.01 25.71 -8.61
N LYS A 54 15.99 25.02 -7.99
CA LYS A 54 16.46 23.71 -8.45
C LYS A 54 15.33 22.66 -8.40
N GLY A 55 14.55 22.64 -7.34
CA GLY A 55 13.41 21.76 -7.17
C GLY A 55 12.33 21.94 -8.23
N ARG A 56 11.98 23.20 -8.56
CA ARG A 56 11.03 23.52 -9.62
C ARG A 56 11.53 23.06 -10.99
N ALA A 57 12.81 23.30 -11.28
CA ALA A 57 13.43 22.84 -12.52
C ALA A 57 13.40 21.31 -12.63
N SER A 58 13.68 20.59 -11.54
CA SER A 58 13.60 19.13 -11.50
C SER A 58 12.16 18.62 -11.62
N LEU A 59 11.18 19.28 -11.00
CA LEU A 59 9.78 18.90 -11.13
C LEU A 59 9.31 19.05 -12.58
N ALA A 60 9.74 20.12 -13.26
CA ALA A 60 9.39 20.37 -14.66
C ALA A 60 9.88 19.26 -15.63
N THR A 61 10.95 18.52 -15.31
CA THR A 61 11.41 17.39 -16.14
C THR A 61 10.44 16.20 -16.14
N HIS A 62 9.54 16.14 -15.16
CA HIS A 62 8.52 15.10 -15.06
C HIS A 62 7.21 15.48 -15.78
N ARG A 63 7.11 16.71 -16.27
CA ARG A 63 5.92 17.22 -16.96
C ARG A 63 5.92 16.76 -18.42
N SER A 64 4.86 16.06 -18.83
CA SER A 64 4.66 15.64 -20.22
C SER A 64 4.18 16.82 -21.09
N PRO A 65 4.29 16.72 -22.43
CA PRO A 65 3.78 17.75 -23.34
C PRO A 65 2.29 18.07 -23.17
N GLU A 66 1.50 17.11 -22.70
CA GLU A 66 0.06 17.28 -22.43
C GLU A 66 -0.22 17.91 -21.05
N GLY A 67 0.80 18.14 -20.23
CA GLY A 67 0.68 18.73 -18.91
C GLY A 67 0.51 17.75 -17.75
N ALA A 68 0.67 16.43 -17.97
CA ALA A 68 0.66 15.42 -16.90
C ALA A 68 2.00 15.37 -16.18
N TYR A 69 2.03 15.03 -14.89
CA TYR A 69 3.28 14.74 -14.18
C TYR A 69 3.48 13.22 -14.05
N ARG A 70 4.56 12.72 -14.63
CA ARG A 70 4.83 11.28 -14.80
C ARG A 70 5.98 10.81 -13.90
N LEU A 71 6.02 9.50 -13.69
CA LEU A 71 7.10 8.85 -12.96
C LEU A 71 8.22 8.48 -13.94
N GLU A 72 9.46 8.88 -13.63
CA GLU A 72 10.62 8.44 -14.42
C GLU A 72 10.81 6.93 -14.31
N GLN A 73 10.80 6.41 -13.08
CA GLN A 73 10.90 4.98 -12.78
C GLN A 73 9.58 4.44 -12.22
N GLY A 74 8.56 4.42 -13.07
CA GLY A 74 7.26 3.91 -12.68
C GLY A 74 6.37 3.59 -13.87
N ARG A 75 5.10 3.34 -13.56
CA ARG A 75 4.08 3.03 -14.56
C ARG A 75 3.74 4.29 -15.36
N PRO A 76 3.68 4.25 -16.71
CA PRO A 76 3.23 5.40 -17.49
C PRO A 76 1.76 5.77 -17.22
N GLN A 77 0.96 4.83 -16.68
CA GLN A 77 -0.41 5.05 -16.26
C GLN A 77 -0.53 5.82 -14.94
N ALA A 78 0.53 5.89 -14.12
CA ALA A 78 0.52 6.68 -12.89
C ALA A 78 0.12 8.13 -13.20
N PHE A 79 -0.83 8.65 -12.43
CA PHE A 79 -1.46 9.95 -12.70
C PHE A 79 -1.67 10.82 -11.45
N TRP A 80 -1.78 10.22 -10.27
CA TRP A 80 -1.90 10.94 -8.99
C TRP A 80 -0.92 12.11 -8.79
N PRO A 81 0.36 12.06 -9.25
CA PRO A 81 1.26 13.17 -8.99
C PRO A 81 0.87 14.45 -9.73
N THR A 82 0.04 14.36 -10.78
CA THR A 82 -0.43 15.52 -11.56
C THR A 82 -1.22 16.51 -10.71
N ALA A 83 -2.11 16.03 -9.84
CA ALA A 83 -2.89 16.90 -8.96
C ALA A 83 -2.00 17.57 -7.89
N ILE A 84 -1.05 16.82 -7.32
CA ILE A 84 -0.10 17.32 -6.32
C ILE A 84 0.82 18.39 -6.94
N ALA A 85 1.32 18.15 -8.15
CA ALA A 85 2.16 19.10 -8.88
C ALA A 85 1.39 20.36 -9.30
N LEU A 86 0.12 20.23 -9.74
CA LEU A 86 -0.73 21.39 -10.02
C LEU A 86 -0.92 22.26 -8.78
N PHE A 87 -1.26 21.65 -7.64
CA PHE A 87 -1.40 22.35 -6.37
C PHE A 87 -0.10 23.08 -6.00
N THR A 88 1.03 22.36 -6.04
CA THR A 88 2.35 22.90 -5.69
C THR A 88 2.73 24.07 -6.58
N ASN A 89 2.62 23.92 -7.90
CA ASN A 89 2.95 24.99 -8.85
C ASN A 89 2.05 26.21 -8.70
N LYS A 90 0.77 26.01 -8.35
CA LYS A 90 -0.14 27.11 -8.06
C LYS A 90 0.29 27.88 -6.80
N VAL A 91 0.69 27.17 -5.74
CA VAL A 91 1.23 27.79 -4.51
C VAL A 91 2.53 28.55 -4.78
N LEU A 92 3.41 28.00 -5.62
CA LEU A 92 4.69 28.62 -6.00
C LEU A 92 4.58 29.67 -7.12
N ALA A 93 3.36 30.13 -7.43
CA ALA A 93 3.07 31.12 -8.46
C ALA A 93 3.71 30.81 -9.82
N ALA A 94 3.57 29.58 -10.31
CA ALA A 94 3.98 29.20 -11.66
C ALA A 94 3.20 29.99 -12.75
N PRO A 95 3.78 30.16 -13.96
CA PRO A 95 3.12 30.88 -15.05
C PRO A 95 1.74 30.32 -15.39
N ALA A 96 0.79 31.21 -15.72
CA ALA A 96 -0.58 30.83 -16.03
C ALA A 96 -0.67 29.80 -17.17
N SER A 97 0.18 29.91 -18.20
CA SER A 97 0.22 28.97 -19.33
C SER A 97 0.52 27.53 -18.90
N GLU A 98 1.38 27.33 -17.90
CA GLU A 98 1.71 26.01 -17.37
C GLU A 98 0.54 25.43 -16.57
N LEU A 99 -0.09 26.27 -15.75
CA LEU A 99 -1.21 25.90 -14.88
C LEU A 99 -2.46 25.56 -15.69
N THR A 100 -2.79 26.34 -16.72
CA THR A 100 -3.99 26.13 -17.55
C THR A 100 -3.97 24.76 -18.21
N GLN A 101 -2.86 24.39 -18.86
CA GLN A 101 -2.79 23.10 -19.55
C GLN A 101 -2.93 21.90 -18.60
N THR A 102 -2.27 21.92 -17.43
CA THR A 102 -2.40 20.85 -16.44
C THR A 102 -3.80 20.83 -15.82
N THR A 103 -4.42 22.00 -15.63
CA THR A 103 -5.81 22.15 -15.16
C THR A 103 -6.79 21.50 -16.13
N ASP A 104 -6.71 21.85 -17.41
CA ASP A 104 -7.57 21.33 -18.47
C ASP A 104 -7.43 19.81 -18.61
N LEU A 105 -6.20 19.30 -18.54
CA LEU A 105 -5.95 17.86 -18.54
C LEU A 105 -6.62 17.17 -17.35
N LEU A 106 -6.47 17.72 -16.14
CA LEU A 106 -7.03 17.13 -14.92
C LEU A 106 -8.57 17.15 -14.95
N LEU A 107 -9.18 18.17 -15.54
CA LEU A 107 -10.63 18.26 -15.77
C LEU A 107 -11.14 17.21 -16.78
N GLY A 108 -10.31 16.79 -17.73
CA GLY A 108 -10.63 15.76 -18.74
C GLY A 108 -10.40 14.31 -18.28
N VAL A 109 -9.88 14.08 -17.07
CA VAL A 109 -9.60 12.72 -16.57
C VAL A 109 -10.74 12.18 -15.70
N GLN A 110 -11.08 10.92 -15.95
CA GLN A 110 -12.11 10.19 -15.24
C GLN A 110 -11.62 8.80 -14.80
N GLY A 111 -12.05 8.35 -13.63
CA GLY A 111 -11.90 6.96 -13.20
C GLY A 111 -12.84 6.04 -14.00
N LYS A 112 -12.55 4.73 -14.01
CA LYS A 112 -13.45 3.73 -14.60
C LYS A 112 -14.56 3.38 -13.64
N SER A 113 -15.78 3.34 -14.15
CA SER A 113 -16.94 2.78 -13.43
C SER A 113 -16.91 1.24 -13.50
N ILE A 114 -17.40 0.59 -12.43
CA ILE A 114 -17.63 -0.85 -12.38
C ILE A 114 -19.05 -1.09 -12.87
N THR A 115 -19.27 -1.17 -14.18
CA THR A 115 -20.61 -1.30 -14.78
C THR A 115 -20.94 -2.69 -15.30
N SER A 116 -20.11 -3.72 -15.06
CA SER A 116 -20.26 -4.98 -15.81
C SER A 116 -20.99 -6.12 -15.11
N ASP A 117 -21.32 -6.04 -13.81
CA ASP A 117 -22.03 -7.13 -13.13
C ASP A 117 -22.99 -6.61 -12.02
N PRO A 118 -24.32 -6.70 -12.22
CA PRO A 118 -25.31 -6.32 -11.22
C PRO A 118 -25.16 -7.05 -9.88
N GLU A 119 -24.73 -8.31 -9.86
CA GLU A 119 -24.55 -9.08 -8.62
C GLU A 119 -23.37 -8.55 -7.78
N PHE A 120 -22.36 -7.99 -8.46
CA PHE A 120 -21.21 -7.37 -7.83
C PHE A 120 -21.50 -5.93 -7.36
N ALA A 121 -22.42 -5.23 -8.03
CA ALA A 121 -22.89 -3.92 -7.60
C ALA A 121 -23.64 -4.00 -6.27
N ASP A 122 -24.45 -5.04 -6.06
CA ASP A 122 -25.18 -5.30 -4.79
C ASP A 122 -24.26 -5.61 -3.59
N LEU A 123 -22.97 -5.84 -3.83
CA LEU A 123 -21.95 -6.02 -2.79
C LEU A 123 -21.25 -4.72 -2.39
N LEU A 124 -21.50 -3.63 -3.12
CA LEU A 124 -20.90 -2.32 -2.91
C LEU A 124 -21.94 -1.37 -2.30
N ASP A 125 -21.54 -0.57 -1.32
CA ASP A 125 -22.41 0.42 -0.66
C ASP A 125 -22.18 1.85 -1.15
N ILE A 126 -21.62 1.97 -2.35
CA ILE A 126 -21.24 3.23 -2.99
C ILE A 126 -21.94 3.37 -4.34
N ASP A 127 -22.21 4.59 -4.77
CA ASP A 127 -22.70 4.85 -6.13
C ASP A 127 -21.56 4.62 -7.14
N THR A 128 -21.59 3.48 -7.82
CA THR A 128 -20.59 3.11 -8.84
C THR A 128 -20.66 3.99 -10.09
N GLN A 129 -21.71 4.79 -10.25
CA GLN A 129 -21.82 5.78 -11.33
C GLN A 129 -21.13 7.11 -11.00
N LEU A 130 -20.77 7.37 -9.74
CA LEU A 130 -19.99 8.55 -9.37
C LEU A 130 -18.52 8.39 -9.75
N ILE A 131 -18.01 9.37 -10.48
CA ILE A 131 -16.65 9.32 -11.03
C ILE A 131 -15.76 10.39 -10.40
N GLY A 132 -14.75 9.93 -9.66
CA GLY A 132 -13.66 10.73 -9.15
C GLY A 132 -12.39 10.53 -9.97
N TRP A 133 -11.23 10.81 -9.37
CA TRP A 133 -9.93 10.61 -9.99
C TRP A 133 -9.30 9.31 -9.53
N PRO A 134 -8.60 8.60 -10.43
CA PRO A 134 -7.88 7.38 -10.09
C PRO A 134 -6.42 7.66 -9.73
N TRP A 135 -5.76 6.71 -9.05
CA TRP A 135 -4.31 6.74 -8.92
C TRP A 135 -3.63 6.59 -10.29
N ALA A 136 -4.09 5.63 -11.08
CA ALA A 136 -3.58 5.35 -12.40
C ALA A 136 -4.70 5.46 -13.44
N LEU A 137 -4.39 6.00 -14.62
CA LEU A 137 -5.33 6.06 -15.74
C LEU A 137 -5.91 4.69 -16.04
N ASN A 138 -7.19 4.65 -16.39
CA ASN A 138 -7.95 3.43 -16.65
C ASN A 138 -8.20 2.52 -15.43
N THR A 139 -8.21 3.06 -14.21
CA THR A 139 -8.57 2.34 -12.98
C THR A 139 -9.71 3.04 -12.24
N PHE A 140 -10.22 2.42 -11.17
CA PHE A 140 -11.32 2.94 -10.36
C PHE A 140 -10.99 4.27 -9.65
N SER A 141 -12.03 5.01 -9.25
CA SER A 141 -11.94 6.27 -8.50
C SER A 141 -11.69 6.03 -7.01
N TRP A 142 -10.78 6.78 -6.38
CA TRP A 142 -10.45 6.66 -4.95
C TRP A 142 -10.54 7.99 -4.22
N VAL A 143 -10.78 7.96 -2.91
CA VAL A 143 -10.98 9.17 -2.09
C VAL A 143 -9.80 10.11 -2.17
N GLU A 144 -8.59 9.60 -1.98
CA GLU A 144 -7.37 10.40 -1.93
C GLU A 144 -7.03 11.13 -3.25
N PRO A 145 -6.87 10.46 -4.42
CA PRO A 145 -6.60 11.16 -5.67
C PRO A 145 -7.75 12.10 -6.07
N THR A 146 -8.99 11.76 -5.72
CA THR A 146 -10.15 12.66 -5.92
C THR A 146 -10.04 13.91 -5.06
N SER A 147 -9.65 13.76 -3.79
CA SER A 147 -9.48 14.88 -2.86
C SER A 147 -8.36 15.82 -3.31
N TRP A 148 -7.21 15.27 -3.72
CA TRP A 148 -6.11 16.05 -4.30
C TRP A 148 -6.53 16.82 -5.55
N ALA A 149 -7.24 16.17 -6.48
CA ALA A 149 -7.69 16.81 -7.70
C ALA A 149 -8.70 17.93 -7.41
N CYS A 150 -9.71 17.67 -6.57
CA CYS A 150 -10.67 18.69 -6.14
C CYS A 150 -9.97 19.88 -5.49
N LEU A 151 -9.06 19.64 -4.54
CA LEU A 151 -8.33 20.71 -3.85
C LEU A 151 -7.50 21.56 -4.82
N ALA A 152 -6.71 20.92 -5.70
CA ALA A 152 -5.87 21.60 -6.68
C ALA A 152 -6.69 22.44 -7.67
N LEU A 153 -7.79 21.87 -8.18
CA LEU A 153 -8.69 22.54 -9.13
C LEU A 153 -9.43 23.71 -8.48
N ARG A 154 -9.90 23.54 -7.24
CA ARG A 154 -10.49 24.63 -6.45
C ARG A 154 -9.52 25.76 -6.25
N LEU A 155 -8.26 25.46 -5.89
CA LEU A 155 -7.20 26.48 -5.77
C LEU A 155 -6.92 27.21 -7.10
N CYS A 156 -7.16 26.54 -8.23
CA CYS A 156 -7.07 27.13 -9.57
C CYS A 156 -8.36 27.87 -10.02
N GLY A 157 -9.34 28.05 -9.14
CA GLY A 157 -10.58 28.76 -9.44
C GLY A 157 -11.65 27.92 -10.16
N GLN A 158 -11.46 26.60 -10.26
CA GLN A 158 -12.37 25.69 -10.95
C GLN A 158 -13.40 25.04 -10.02
N GLY A 159 -13.63 25.59 -8.82
CA GLY A 159 -14.51 24.97 -7.82
C GLY A 159 -15.94 24.72 -8.31
N GLU A 160 -16.44 25.62 -9.15
CA GLU A 160 -17.76 25.54 -9.76
C GLU A 160 -17.80 24.66 -11.03
N HIS A 161 -16.68 24.10 -11.48
CA HIS A 161 -16.65 23.25 -12.65
C HIS A 161 -17.42 21.94 -12.38
N PRO A 162 -18.31 21.46 -13.28
CA PRO A 162 -19.11 20.24 -13.06
C PRO A 162 -18.29 19.01 -12.65
N ARG A 163 -17.09 18.85 -13.23
CA ARG A 163 -16.13 17.80 -12.88
C ARG A 163 -15.70 17.84 -11.41
N VAL A 164 -15.43 19.02 -10.87
CA VAL A 164 -15.04 19.19 -9.46
C VAL A 164 -16.23 18.88 -8.55
N VAL A 165 -17.43 19.32 -8.92
CA VAL A 165 -18.67 18.99 -8.20
C VAL A 165 -18.93 17.48 -8.15
N GLU A 166 -18.73 16.77 -9.26
CA GLU A 166 -18.84 15.31 -9.29
C GLU A 166 -17.79 14.61 -8.41
N GLY A 167 -16.56 15.14 -8.38
CA GLY A 167 -15.53 14.69 -7.46
C GLY A 167 -15.91 14.88 -5.99
N ILE A 168 -16.50 16.03 -5.64
CA ILE A 168 -16.99 16.30 -4.29
C ILE A 168 -18.13 15.34 -3.92
N ARG A 169 -19.07 15.06 -4.85
CA ARG A 169 -20.11 14.04 -4.65
C ARG A 169 -19.50 12.64 -4.42
N THR A 170 -18.49 12.28 -5.20
CA THR A 170 -17.74 11.01 -5.07
C THR A 170 -17.11 10.88 -3.67
N ILE A 171 -16.56 11.98 -3.14
CA ILE A 171 -15.97 12.02 -1.79
C ILE A 171 -17.08 11.86 -0.73
N PHE A 172 -18.19 12.59 -0.84
CA PHE A 172 -19.30 12.48 0.10
C PHE A 172 -19.96 11.10 0.12
N ASP A 173 -20.10 10.46 -1.03
CA ASP A 173 -20.60 9.09 -1.17
C ASP A 173 -19.72 8.07 -0.44
N ARG A 174 -18.40 8.30 -0.41
CA ARG A 174 -17.42 7.43 0.27
C ARG A 174 -17.11 7.85 1.71
N ALA A 175 -17.65 8.97 2.18
CA ALA A 175 -17.49 9.42 3.55
C ALA A 175 -18.40 8.62 4.50
N PHE A 176 -17.87 8.30 5.68
CA PHE A 176 -18.61 7.63 6.73
C PHE A 176 -19.52 8.63 7.44
N GLU A 177 -20.74 8.20 7.76
CA GLU A 177 -21.67 9.01 8.57
C GLU A 177 -21.11 9.28 9.97
N THR A 178 -20.34 8.32 10.51
CA THR A 178 -19.65 8.42 11.80
C THR A 178 -18.35 9.22 11.74
N GLY A 179 -17.95 9.69 10.55
CA GLY A 179 -16.80 10.55 10.34
C GLY A 179 -15.63 9.88 9.62
N GLY A 180 -14.96 10.66 8.78
CA GLY A 180 -13.76 10.25 8.05
C GLY A 180 -14.08 9.49 6.76
N ALA A 181 -13.02 9.01 6.12
CA ALA A 181 -13.05 8.19 4.93
C ALA A 181 -11.91 7.17 4.97
N ASN A 182 -12.11 6.06 4.27
CA ASN A 182 -11.02 5.15 3.92
C ASN A 182 -10.57 5.44 2.47
N TYR A 183 -9.87 4.50 1.84
CA TYR A 183 -9.42 4.68 0.46
C TYR A 183 -10.57 4.63 -0.57
N GLY A 184 -11.57 3.77 -0.39
CA GLY A 184 -12.56 3.39 -1.40
C GLY A 184 -13.94 3.06 -0.81
N ASN A 185 -14.32 1.78 -0.81
CA ASN A 185 -15.65 1.33 -0.38
C ASN A 185 -15.79 1.39 1.14
N ARG A 186 -16.96 1.81 1.64
CA ARG A 186 -17.20 1.84 3.09
C ARG A 186 -17.60 0.46 3.60
N THR A 187 -18.25 -0.36 2.78
CA THR A 187 -18.64 -1.74 3.11
C THR A 187 -17.91 -2.75 2.21
N VAL A 188 -17.49 -3.86 2.81
CA VAL A 188 -16.96 -5.04 2.10
C VAL A 188 -17.69 -6.28 2.59
N LEU A 189 -18.30 -7.01 1.66
CA LEU A 189 -19.11 -8.21 1.97
C LEU A 189 -20.20 -8.00 3.04
N GLY A 190 -20.77 -6.81 3.12
CA GLY A 190 -21.79 -6.46 4.11
C GLY A 190 -21.25 -6.07 5.48
N GLN A 191 -19.93 -5.93 5.65
CA GLN A 191 -19.30 -5.39 6.86
C GLN A 191 -18.77 -3.98 6.62
N LEU A 192 -19.07 -3.08 7.55
CA LEU A 192 -18.55 -1.73 7.53
C LEU A 192 -17.06 -1.76 7.88
N THR A 193 -16.25 -1.17 7.00
CA THR A 193 -14.81 -0.97 7.23
C THR A 193 -14.58 0.26 8.12
N THR A 194 -13.33 0.58 8.46
CA THR A 194 -13.00 1.76 9.26
C THR A 194 -12.38 2.89 8.43
N PRO A 195 -12.67 4.16 8.77
CA PRO A 195 -11.97 5.32 8.21
C PRO A 195 -10.49 5.34 8.65
N PHE A 196 -9.64 6.01 7.85
CA PHE A 196 -8.20 6.18 8.11
C PHE A 196 -7.82 7.66 8.20
N PRO A 197 -6.89 8.07 9.07
CA PRO A 197 -6.52 9.48 9.22
C PRO A 197 -5.99 10.13 7.94
N GLY A 198 -5.17 9.44 7.15
CA GLY A 198 -4.62 9.97 5.89
C GLY A 198 -5.71 10.38 4.87
N PRO A 199 -6.51 9.44 4.34
CA PRO A 199 -7.61 9.75 3.43
C PRO A 199 -8.63 10.73 4.02
N SER A 200 -8.92 10.64 5.32
CA SER A 200 -9.83 11.56 6.01
C SER A 200 -9.31 13.00 6.04
N SER A 201 -8.00 13.18 6.23
CA SER A 201 -7.37 14.51 6.21
C SER A 201 -7.49 15.16 4.84
N LEU A 202 -7.19 14.41 3.77
CA LEU A 202 -7.30 14.91 2.40
C LEU A 202 -8.76 15.19 2.01
N MET A 203 -9.69 14.33 2.44
CA MET A 203 -11.13 14.56 2.29
C MET A 203 -11.53 15.91 2.87
N LEU A 204 -11.18 16.19 4.13
CA LEU A 204 -11.53 17.45 4.79
C LEU A 204 -10.90 18.66 4.08
N LEU A 205 -9.63 18.56 3.68
CA LEU A 205 -8.99 19.60 2.89
C LEU A 205 -9.75 19.89 1.58
N ALA A 206 -10.25 18.87 0.90
CA ALA A 206 -11.03 19.06 -0.33
C ALA A 206 -12.45 19.63 -0.09
N LEU A 207 -13.03 19.39 1.10
CA LEU A 207 -14.41 19.75 1.47
C LEU A 207 -14.55 21.09 2.22
N GLN A 208 -13.51 21.92 2.26
CA GLN A 208 -13.59 23.27 2.84
C GLN A 208 -14.79 24.06 2.30
N GLY A 209 -15.54 24.74 3.17
CA GLY A 209 -16.75 25.48 2.82
C GLY A 209 -18.05 24.69 3.04
N PHE A 210 -17.98 23.38 3.23
CA PHE A 210 -19.09 22.54 3.68
C PHE A 210 -19.04 22.31 5.20
N ASP A 211 -18.66 23.35 5.95
CA ASP A 211 -18.28 23.24 7.37
C ASP A 211 -19.44 22.77 8.26
N ASP A 212 -20.69 23.07 7.88
CA ASP A 212 -21.92 22.64 8.56
C ASP A 212 -22.43 21.26 8.13
N GLU A 213 -21.78 20.61 7.15
CA GLU A 213 -22.19 19.28 6.69
C GLU A 213 -21.81 18.21 7.72
N LYS A 214 -22.76 17.34 8.08
CA LYS A 214 -22.62 16.39 9.20
C LYS A 214 -21.40 15.47 9.09
N ARG A 215 -21.08 14.97 7.90
CA ARG A 215 -19.91 14.09 7.66
C ARG A 215 -18.60 14.88 7.73
N VAL A 216 -18.60 16.16 7.37
CA VAL A 216 -17.44 17.05 7.57
C VAL A 216 -17.21 17.28 9.07
N GLN A 217 -18.27 17.58 9.83
CA GLN A 217 -18.19 17.72 11.29
C GLN A 217 -17.69 16.44 11.96
N ALA A 218 -18.31 15.31 11.64
CA ALA A 218 -17.91 14.00 12.16
C ALA A 218 -16.47 13.63 11.75
N GLY A 219 -16.05 14.00 10.54
CA GLY A 219 -14.68 13.79 10.07
C GLY A 219 -13.62 14.53 10.88
N ARG A 220 -13.92 15.76 11.32
CA ARG A 220 -13.03 16.53 12.21
C ARG A 220 -12.89 15.87 13.58
N THR A 221 -14.01 15.44 14.17
CA THR A 221 -14.02 14.69 15.43
C THR A 221 -13.23 13.39 15.31
N PHE A 222 -13.51 12.59 14.27
CA PHE A 222 -12.79 11.35 14.00
C PHE A 222 -11.26 11.58 13.88
N LEU A 223 -10.83 12.60 13.13
CA LEU A 223 -9.41 12.89 12.99
C LEU A 223 -8.76 13.19 14.33
N PHE A 224 -9.34 14.10 15.12
CA PHE A 224 -8.80 14.41 16.44
C PHE A 224 -8.72 13.18 17.33
N ASP A 225 -9.81 12.42 17.45
CA ASP A 225 -9.88 11.24 18.33
C ASP A 225 -8.93 10.12 17.90
N SER A 226 -8.75 9.93 16.59
CA SER A 226 -7.88 8.88 16.05
C SER A 226 -6.38 9.18 16.20
N VAL A 227 -5.98 10.47 16.21
CA VAL A 227 -4.57 10.84 16.28
C VAL A 227 -4.10 11.38 17.63
N ARG A 228 -5.01 11.79 18.54
CA ARG A 228 -4.64 12.42 19.83
C ARG A 228 -3.69 11.58 20.69
N GLU A 229 -3.81 10.24 20.64
CA GLU A 229 -2.92 9.31 21.33
C GLU A 229 -1.94 8.56 20.43
N SER A 230 -1.97 8.82 19.12
CA SER A 230 -1.07 8.18 18.17
C SER A 230 0.37 8.68 18.31
N THR A 231 1.32 7.83 17.89
CA THR A 231 2.73 8.18 17.67
C THR A 231 3.09 8.25 16.19
N ASP A 232 2.10 8.06 15.32
CA ASP A 232 2.29 8.12 13.87
C ASP A 232 2.45 9.58 13.40
N LEU A 233 3.69 9.97 13.11
CA LEU A 233 4.01 11.30 12.60
C LEU A 233 3.27 11.67 11.30
N GLU A 234 3.05 10.70 10.40
CA GLU A 234 2.42 10.99 9.11
C GLU A 234 0.93 11.31 9.30
N HIS A 235 0.24 10.50 10.08
CA HIS A 235 -1.17 10.76 10.42
C HIS A 235 -1.35 12.02 11.25
N LEU A 236 -0.48 12.29 12.22
CA LEU A 236 -0.51 13.53 13.02
C LEU A 236 -0.32 14.77 12.14
N ALA A 237 0.68 14.76 11.26
CA ALA A 237 0.97 15.90 10.38
C ALA A 237 -0.21 16.20 9.45
N TRP A 238 -0.78 15.17 8.81
CA TRP A 238 -1.95 15.34 7.93
C TRP A 238 -3.19 15.79 8.70
N ALA A 239 -3.43 15.27 9.90
CA ALA A 239 -4.55 15.69 10.74
C ALA A 239 -4.42 17.17 11.15
N ILE A 240 -3.22 17.65 11.51
CA ILE A 240 -2.99 19.06 11.83
C ILE A 240 -3.21 19.96 10.60
N LEU A 241 -2.69 19.56 9.44
CA LEU A 241 -2.90 20.29 8.19
C LEU A 241 -4.39 20.40 7.84
N ALA A 242 -5.15 19.33 8.04
CA ALA A 242 -6.57 19.28 7.76
C ALA A 242 -7.43 20.00 8.80
N LEU A 243 -7.18 19.84 10.09
CA LEU A 243 -7.95 20.50 11.14
C LEU A 243 -7.71 22.02 11.10
N SER A 244 -6.47 22.46 10.91
CA SER A 244 -6.11 23.89 10.90
C SER A 244 -6.73 24.74 9.77
N VAL A 245 -7.53 24.16 8.85
CA VAL A 245 -8.36 24.94 7.91
C VAL A 245 -9.76 25.26 8.45
N TYR A 246 -10.12 24.74 9.64
CA TYR A 246 -11.39 24.94 10.32
C TYR A 246 -11.19 25.68 11.64
N ASP A 247 -11.89 26.80 11.80
CA ASP A 247 -11.62 27.74 12.89
C ASP A 247 -12.03 27.21 14.27
N ASP A 248 -13.02 26.31 14.32
CA ASP A 248 -13.51 25.62 15.53
C ASP A 248 -12.57 24.51 16.05
N THR A 249 -11.44 24.26 15.40
CA THR A 249 -10.48 23.21 15.80
C THR A 249 -9.16 23.76 16.35
N THR A 250 -9.07 25.07 16.62
CA THR A 250 -7.83 25.75 17.02
C THR A 250 -7.15 25.10 18.24
N GLU A 251 -7.90 24.75 19.28
CA GLU A 251 -7.37 24.09 20.49
C GLU A 251 -6.85 22.67 20.21
N ALA A 252 -7.58 21.91 19.38
CA ALA A 252 -7.16 20.59 18.94
C ALA A 252 -5.83 20.67 18.16
N VAL A 253 -5.69 21.63 17.26
CA VAL A 253 -4.46 21.87 16.48
C VAL A 253 -3.28 22.20 17.38
N GLN A 254 -3.45 23.07 18.39
CA GLN A 254 -2.39 23.40 19.35
C GLN A 254 -1.92 22.16 20.11
N THR A 255 -2.86 21.36 20.61
CA THR A 255 -2.58 20.11 21.34
C THR A 255 -1.80 19.12 20.48
N LEU A 256 -2.28 18.89 19.25
CA LEU A 256 -1.65 17.96 18.32
C LEU A 256 -0.27 18.44 17.86
N SER A 257 -0.09 19.75 17.64
CA SER A 257 1.19 20.32 17.19
C SER A 257 2.30 20.14 18.23
N ALA A 258 2.00 20.38 19.51
CA ALA A 258 2.95 20.13 20.60
C ALA A 258 3.37 18.65 20.68
N ARG A 259 2.42 17.73 20.44
CA ARG A 259 2.70 16.29 20.39
C ARG A 259 3.55 15.92 19.17
N LEU A 260 3.22 16.46 18.00
CA LEU A 260 3.96 16.25 16.75
C LEU A 260 5.42 16.68 16.92
N GLU A 261 5.68 17.85 17.49
CA GLU A 261 7.04 18.36 17.74
C GLU A 261 7.84 17.41 18.63
N LYS A 262 7.25 16.92 19.73
CA LYS A 262 7.90 16.00 20.66
C LYS A 262 8.27 14.67 19.99
N ILE A 263 7.33 14.07 19.25
CA ILE A 263 7.57 12.79 18.55
C ILE A 263 8.63 13.01 17.47
N TYR A 264 8.54 14.11 16.72
CA TYR A 264 9.48 14.41 15.66
C TYR A 264 10.89 14.57 16.19
N GLN A 265 11.07 15.33 17.27
CA GLN A 265 12.37 15.49 17.93
C GLN A 265 12.91 14.14 18.41
N SER A 266 12.09 13.29 19.02
CA SER A 266 12.51 11.94 19.43
C SER A 266 12.98 11.08 18.26
N GLN A 267 12.31 11.13 17.10
CA GLN A 267 12.77 10.40 15.92
C GLN A 267 14.12 10.91 15.39
N LEU A 268 14.32 12.23 15.43
CA LEU A 268 15.57 12.87 15.03
C LEU A 268 16.72 12.50 15.97
N ASP A 269 16.47 12.48 17.28
CA ASP A 269 17.46 12.12 18.30
C ASP A 269 17.89 10.65 18.18
N ASP A 270 16.96 9.77 17.77
CA ASP A 270 17.26 8.36 17.49
C ASP A 270 18.05 8.13 16.19
N GLY A 271 18.32 9.19 15.40
CA GLY A 271 19.01 9.10 14.11
C GLY A 271 18.24 8.31 13.05
N ARG A 272 16.92 8.13 13.22
CA ARG A 272 16.10 7.33 12.31
C ARG A 272 15.91 8.06 10.98
N PRO A 273 16.00 7.36 9.84
CA PRO A 273 15.66 7.95 8.56
C PRO A 273 14.17 8.29 8.53
N ILE A 274 13.85 9.52 8.13
CA ILE A 274 12.47 9.98 7.93
C ILE A 274 12.32 10.19 6.43
N SER A 275 11.27 9.61 5.84
CA SER A 275 11.01 9.80 4.41
C SER A 275 10.80 11.29 4.11
N VAL A 276 11.21 11.73 2.93
CA VAL A 276 11.06 13.14 2.52
C VAL A 276 9.60 13.61 2.62
N PRO A 277 8.58 12.86 2.16
CA PRO A 277 7.20 13.28 2.31
C PRO A 277 6.78 13.48 3.77
N ARG A 278 7.18 12.56 4.67
CA ARG A 278 6.82 12.63 6.10
C ARG A 278 7.52 13.80 6.78
N HIS A 279 8.80 14.01 6.47
CA HIS A 279 9.56 15.14 6.97
C HIS A 279 8.92 16.46 6.51
N ALA A 280 8.66 16.62 5.22
CA ALA A 280 8.04 17.82 4.67
C ALA A 280 6.62 18.08 5.22
N ALA A 281 5.77 17.04 5.31
CA ALA A 281 4.44 17.16 5.90
C ALA A 281 4.50 17.58 7.38
N THR A 282 5.46 17.06 8.14
CA THR A 282 5.69 17.46 9.54
C THR A 282 6.05 18.94 9.64
N LEU A 283 6.94 19.44 8.78
CA LEU A 283 7.33 20.86 8.77
C LEU A 283 6.19 21.78 8.36
N LEU A 284 5.37 21.36 7.38
CA LEU A 284 4.17 22.09 6.98
C LEU A 284 3.15 22.16 8.13
N ALA A 285 2.91 21.04 8.81
CA ALA A 285 2.01 20.96 9.95
C ALA A 285 2.48 21.86 11.11
N LEU A 286 3.77 21.87 11.43
CA LEU A 286 4.34 22.74 12.46
C LEU A 286 4.39 24.23 12.06
N SER A 287 4.01 24.58 10.83
CA SER A 287 3.99 25.96 10.33
C SER A 287 2.57 26.51 10.13
N THR A 288 1.53 25.76 10.48
CA THR A 288 0.13 26.14 10.19
C THR A 288 -0.34 27.40 10.92
N ASP A 289 0.31 27.76 12.04
CA ASP A 289 0.07 29.00 12.78
C ASP A 289 0.46 30.26 11.99
N LYS A 290 1.49 30.14 11.14
CA LYS A 290 1.97 31.20 10.26
C LYS A 290 1.32 31.13 8.89
N GLN A 291 1.32 29.94 8.28
CA GLN A 291 0.84 29.73 6.93
C GLN A 291 0.45 28.27 6.71
N ASN A 292 -0.82 28.04 6.39
CA ASN A 292 -1.30 26.77 5.87
C ASN A 292 -1.66 26.92 4.38
N TYR A 293 -0.80 26.43 3.47
CA TYR A 293 -1.03 26.48 2.03
C TYR A 293 -2.29 25.73 1.56
N PHE A 294 -2.81 24.81 2.38
CA PHE A 294 -4.00 24.04 2.05
C PHE A 294 -5.30 24.77 2.39
N ARG A 295 -5.25 25.88 3.14
CA ARG A 295 -6.44 26.68 3.49
C ARG A 295 -6.91 27.49 2.27
N LEU A 296 -8.12 27.19 1.78
CA LEU A 296 -8.81 28.00 0.78
C LEU A 296 -9.40 29.26 1.45
N THR A 297 -9.30 30.41 0.77
CA THR A 297 -9.74 31.71 1.28
C THR A 297 -10.62 32.45 0.27
N GLY A 298 -11.50 33.33 0.76
CA GLY A 298 -12.40 34.13 -0.09
C GLY A 298 -13.30 33.26 -0.97
N GLU A 299 -13.48 33.65 -2.24
CA GLU A 299 -14.33 32.92 -3.20
C GLU A 299 -13.90 31.46 -3.42
N LEU A 300 -12.61 31.13 -3.26
CA LEU A 300 -12.13 29.75 -3.45
C LEU A 300 -12.65 28.80 -2.35
N ARG A 301 -12.93 29.33 -1.14
CA ARG A 301 -13.45 28.54 -0.01
C ARG A 301 -14.93 28.21 -0.17
N LYS A 302 -15.69 29.03 -0.91
CA LYS A 302 -17.14 28.86 -1.07
C LYS A 302 -17.47 27.43 -1.50
N ALA A 303 -18.44 26.82 -0.83
CA ALA A 303 -18.95 25.50 -1.18
C ALA A 303 -19.55 25.53 -2.59
N PRO A 304 -19.08 24.68 -3.52
CA PRO A 304 -19.69 24.55 -4.83
C PRO A 304 -21.13 24.06 -4.75
N SER A 305 -22.00 24.54 -5.63
CA SER A 305 -23.35 24.00 -5.74
C SER A 305 -23.32 22.53 -6.19
N LEU A 306 -23.88 21.65 -5.35
CA LEU A 306 -23.98 20.22 -5.62
C LEU A 306 -25.16 19.85 -6.52
N ASP A 307 -25.82 20.81 -7.18
CA ASP A 307 -26.98 20.56 -8.07
C ASP A 307 -26.59 20.51 -9.56
N LYS A 308 -25.30 20.64 -9.88
CA LYS A 308 -24.83 20.69 -11.27
C LYS A 308 -24.99 19.36 -12.01
N PRO A 309 -25.35 19.38 -13.31
CA PRO A 309 -25.47 18.16 -14.10
C PRO A 309 -24.11 17.45 -14.19
N ARG A 310 -24.14 16.12 -14.40
CA ARG A 310 -22.92 15.36 -14.70
C ARG A 310 -22.34 15.87 -16.02
N PRO A 311 -21.03 16.15 -16.10
CA PRO A 311 -20.40 16.57 -17.35
C PRO A 311 -20.35 15.42 -18.37
N GLU A 312 -20.62 15.72 -19.65
CA GLU A 312 -20.17 14.85 -20.75
C GLU A 312 -18.67 15.08 -20.95
N ILE A 313 -17.85 14.05 -20.72
CA ILE A 313 -16.39 14.15 -20.81
C ILE A 313 -15.87 13.18 -21.86
N GLN A 314 -14.99 13.67 -22.73
CA GLN A 314 -14.18 12.82 -23.59
C GLN A 314 -13.06 12.17 -22.77
N GLU A 315 -13.10 10.84 -22.64
CA GLU A 315 -12.13 10.09 -21.83
C GLU A 315 -10.68 10.39 -22.29
N TYR A 316 -9.87 10.98 -21.42
CA TYR A 316 -8.43 11.06 -21.67
C TYR A 316 -7.79 9.68 -21.61
N GLN A 317 -7.28 9.22 -22.76
CA GLN A 317 -6.45 8.03 -22.85
C GLN A 317 -5.00 8.41 -23.09
N LEU A 318 -4.08 7.64 -22.50
CA LEU A 318 -2.66 7.79 -22.81
C LEU A 318 -2.44 7.71 -24.32
N PRO A 319 -1.57 8.56 -24.89
CA PRO A 319 -1.07 8.36 -26.24
C PRO A 319 -0.38 6.99 -26.32
N VAL A 320 -1.09 5.97 -26.80
CA VAL A 320 -0.48 4.65 -27.02
C VAL A 320 0.25 4.72 -28.34
N ALA A 321 1.57 4.53 -28.33
CA ALA A 321 2.31 4.24 -29.55
C ALA A 321 1.66 3.00 -30.19
N LYS A 322 0.93 3.19 -31.31
CA LYS A 322 0.25 2.08 -31.99
C LYS A 322 1.31 1.06 -32.38
N LYS A 323 1.32 -0.10 -31.70
CA LYS A 323 2.13 -1.24 -32.13
C LYS A 323 1.64 -1.61 -33.54
N GLY A 324 2.53 -1.50 -34.53
CA GLY A 324 2.25 -1.95 -35.90
C GLY A 324 1.88 -3.45 -35.92
N LEU A 325 1.39 -3.95 -37.05
CA LEU A 325 0.93 -5.35 -37.18
C LEU A 325 2.00 -6.35 -36.69
N LEU A 326 3.25 -6.17 -37.11
CA LEU A 326 4.42 -6.94 -36.63
C LEU A 326 4.62 -6.84 -35.11
N GLY A 327 4.44 -5.65 -34.52
CA GLY A 327 4.56 -5.44 -33.08
C GLY A 327 3.46 -6.13 -32.27
N LYS A 328 2.23 -6.20 -32.81
CA LYS A 328 1.12 -6.95 -32.20
C LYS A 328 1.35 -8.46 -32.27
N VAL A 329 1.81 -8.96 -33.43
CA VAL A 329 2.17 -10.38 -33.59
C VAL A 329 3.32 -10.75 -32.66
N LYS A 330 4.37 -9.92 -32.58
CA LYS A 330 5.50 -10.12 -31.66
C LYS A 330 5.06 -10.13 -30.20
N ALA A 331 4.20 -9.20 -29.78
CA ALA A 331 3.68 -9.17 -28.41
C ALA A 331 2.81 -10.39 -28.08
N LYS A 332 1.96 -10.82 -29.02
CA LYS A 332 1.15 -12.05 -28.85
C LYS A 332 2.04 -13.28 -28.75
N PHE A 333 3.06 -13.39 -29.61
CA PHE A 333 4.04 -14.47 -29.58
C PHE A 333 4.86 -14.46 -28.27
N GLN A 334 5.30 -13.30 -27.80
CA GLN A 334 5.96 -13.14 -26.52
C GLN A 334 5.06 -13.56 -25.36
N ASN A 335 3.78 -13.17 -25.36
CA ASN A 335 2.85 -13.59 -24.32
C ASN A 335 2.64 -15.11 -24.29
N VAL A 336 2.54 -15.74 -25.46
CA VAL A 336 2.44 -17.22 -25.58
C VAL A 336 3.73 -17.89 -25.10
N MET A 337 4.89 -17.41 -25.57
CA MET A 337 6.20 -17.93 -25.16
C MET A 337 6.40 -17.79 -23.65
N MET A 338 6.09 -16.64 -23.06
CA MET A 338 6.23 -16.41 -21.62
C MET A 338 5.28 -17.27 -20.80
N SER A 339 4.03 -17.41 -21.26
CA SER A 339 3.06 -18.31 -20.63
C SER A 339 3.51 -19.77 -20.72
N GLY A 340 4.14 -20.16 -21.84
CA GLY A 340 4.76 -21.47 -22.04
C GLY A 340 5.98 -21.70 -21.15
N LEU A 341 6.85 -20.71 -20.98
CA LEU A 341 8.01 -20.75 -20.07
C LEU A 341 7.56 -20.95 -18.62
N GLY A 342 6.53 -20.24 -18.17
CA GLY A 342 5.92 -20.47 -16.85
C GLY A 342 5.35 -21.88 -16.70
N ALA A 343 4.72 -22.42 -17.75
CA ALA A 343 4.17 -23.77 -17.76
C ALA A 343 5.22 -24.90 -17.87
N MET A 344 6.47 -24.57 -18.20
CA MET A 344 7.61 -25.51 -18.28
C MET A 344 8.38 -25.62 -16.96
N ARG A 345 8.00 -24.88 -15.90
CA ARG A 345 8.62 -25.02 -14.57
C ARG A 345 8.42 -26.46 -14.07
N PRO A 346 9.49 -27.26 -13.88
CA PRO A 346 9.34 -28.59 -13.33
C PRO A 346 8.95 -28.46 -11.86
N LEU A 347 7.85 -29.11 -11.48
CA LEU A 347 7.46 -29.27 -10.08
C LEU A 347 7.98 -30.60 -9.56
N PRO A 348 8.46 -30.67 -8.30
CA PRO A 348 8.77 -31.96 -7.70
C PRO A 348 7.52 -32.83 -7.67
N GLU A 349 7.67 -34.16 -7.77
CA GLU A 349 6.53 -35.08 -7.74
C GLU A 349 5.70 -34.93 -6.47
N LYS A 350 6.39 -34.73 -5.33
CA LYS A 350 5.78 -34.40 -4.05
C LYS A 350 6.45 -33.18 -3.44
N SER A 351 5.66 -32.40 -2.69
CA SER A 351 6.13 -31.24 -1.94
C SER A 351 6.12 -31.51 -0.45
N ASN A 352 7.17 -31.12 0.25
CA ASN A 352 7.29 -31.32 1.70
C ASN A 352 6.71 -30.11 2.43
N VAL A 353 5.83 -30.37 3.41
CA VAL A 353 5.33 -29.33 4.33
C VAL A 353 5.57 -29.81 5.75
N HIS A 354 6.29 -29.03 6.55
CA HIS A 354 6.51 -29.35 7.95
C HIS A 354 5.56 -28.56 8.83
N ILE A 355 4.79 -29.24 9.69
CA ILE A 355 3.99 -28.62 10.76
C ILE A 355 4.68 -28.92 12.09
N ALA A 356 4.96 -27.88 12.88
CA ALA A 356 5.51 -28.02 14.22
C ALA A 356 4.59 -27.39 15.25
N GLU A 357 4.51 -28.01 16.43
CA GLU A 357 3.80 -27.46 17.58
C GLU A 357 4.60 -26.31 18.21
N ALA A 358 3.95 -25.17 18.38
CA ALA A 358 4.48 -23.99 19.05
C ALA A 358 3.40 -23.40 19.97
N LYS A 359 3.37 -23.87 21.24
CA LYS A 359 2.26 -23.62 22.19
C LYS A 359 2.11 -22.15 22.62
N SER A 360 3.13 -21.34 22.45
CA SER A 360 3.08 -19.89 22.67
C SER A 360 4.26 -19.25 21.94
N TYR A 361 4.34 -17.92 22.00
CA TYR A 361 5.47 -17.18 21.46
C TYR A 361 6.67 -17.10 22.43
N ASP A 362 6.51 -17.51 23.69
CA ASP A 362 7.52 -17.35 24.76
C ASP A 362 8.35 -18.63 25.00
N ILE A 363 8.19 -19.63 24.12
CA ILE A 363 9.01 -20.84 24.10
C ILE A 363 10.25 -20.65 23.21
N ASP A 364 11.16 -21.64 23.20
CA ASP A 364 12.30 -21.65 22.30
C ASP A 364 11.88 -21.91 20.84
N LEU A 365 11.40 -20.86 20.17
CA LEU A 365 11.03 -20.90 18.75
C LEU A 365 12.22 -21.21 17.85
N LEU A 366 13.46 -20.86 18.24
CA LEU A 366 14.65 -21.14 17.46
C LEU A 366 14.91 -22.65 17.38
N ALA A 367 14.77 -23.38 18.49
CA ALA A 367 14.92 -24.83 18.50
C ALA A 367 13.91 -25.51 17.55
N ILE A 368 12.64 -25.08 17.58
CA ILE A 368 11.60 -25.56 16.67
C ILE A 368 11.99 -25.27 15.22
N LEU A 369 12.36 -24.03 14.92
CA LEU A 369 12.71 -23.61 13.57
C LEU A 369 13.95 -24.33 13.02
N LYS A 370 14.95 -24.63 13.85
CA LYS A 370 16.12 -25.44 13.44
C LYS A 370 15.71 -26.84 13.02
N GLN A 371 14.87 -27.50 13.82
CA GLN A 371 14.35 -28.83 13.49
C GLN A 371 13.54 -28.81 12.18
N GLN A 372 12.66 -27.82 11.99
CA GLN A 372 11.93 -27.69 10.73
C GLN A 372 12.88 -27.45 9.55
N PHE A 373 13.85 -26.54 9.73
CA PHE A 373 14.77 -26.11 8.68
C PHE A 373 15.75 -27.22 8.27
N ASP A 374 16.09 -28.16 9.14
CA ASP A 374 16.93 -29.33 8.81
C ASP A 374 16.40 -30.08 7.56
N HIS A 375 15.08 -30.15 7.39
CA HIS A 375 14.43 -30.79 6.23
C HIS A 375 14.55 -30.00 4.92
N PHE A 376 14.81 -28.69 5.01
CA PHE A 376 14.89 -27.78 3.86
C PHE A 376 16.31 -27.28 3.59
N ARG A 377 17.25 -27.44 4.54
CA ARG A 377 18.63 -26.92 4.50
C ARG A 377 19.36 -27.24 3.19
N SER A 378 19.21 -28.47 2.68
CA SER A 378 19.86 -28.90 1.44
C SER A 378 19.31 -28.20 0.19
N THR A 379 18.04 -27.83 0.20
CA THR A 379 17.35 -27.18 -0.93
C THR A 379 17.36 -25.65 -0.85
N VAL A 380 17.52 -25.10 0.37
CA VAL A 380 17.54 -23.66 0.63
C VAL A 380 18.78 -23.33 1.48
N PRO A 381 19.99 -23.40 0.92
CA PRO A 381 21.21 -23.09 1.68
C PRO A 381 21.26 -21.61 2.05
N LEU A 382 21.49 -21.32 3.33
CA LEU A 382 21.58 -19.95 3.86
C LEU A 382 23.03 -19.45 4.02
N ALA A 383 23.98 -20.37 4.17
CA ALA A 383 25.38 -20.05 4.41
C ALA A 383 25.98 -19.16 3.29
N GLY A 384 26.57 -18.04 3.69
CA GLY A 384 27.19 -17.08 2.78
C GLY A 384 26.22 -16.30 1.89
N LYS A 385 24.91 -16.38 2.13
CA LYS A 385 23.87 -15.73 1.31
C LYS A 385 23.37 -14.42 1.89
N LYS A 386 22.92 -13.52 1.01
CA LYS A 386 22.07 -12.38 1.37
C LYS A 386 20.62 -12.83 1.48
N ILE A 387 20.09 -12.78 2.70
CA ILE A 387 18.74 -13.21 3.03
C ILE A 387 17.85 -12.00 3.24
N VAL A 388 16.70 -12.00 2.56
CA VAL A 388 15.64 -11.02 2.78
C VAL A 388 14.46 -11.72 3.43
N LEU A 389 14.09 -11.25 4.62
CA LEU A 389 12.92 -11.69 5.36
C LEU A 389 11.75 -10.76 5.05
N LYS A 390 10.66 -11.31 4.52
CA LYS A 390 9.43 -10.59 4.19
C LYS A 390 8.32 -10.98 5.16
N PRO A 391 8.16 -10.27 6.31
CA PRO A 391 7.07 -10.53 7.24
C PRO A 391 5.70 -10.17 6.64
N ASN A 392 4.66 -10.19 7.47
CA ASN A 392 3.39 -9.57 7.17
C ASN A 392 3.20 -8.38 8.12
N LEU A 393 3.30 -7.15 7.61
CA LEU A 393 2.87 -5.93 8.31
C LEU A 393 1.79 -5.22 7.47
N VAL A 394 0.65 -4.93 8.08
CA VAL A 394 -0.49 -4.28 7.40
C VAL A 394 -0.96 -3.05 8.16
N GLU A 395 -1.31 -3.25 9.44
CA GLU A 395 -1.83 -2.28 10.40
C GLU A 395 -1.54 -2.82 11.80
N TYR A 396 -1.63 -2.00 12.85
CA TYR A 396 -1.40 -2.44 14.22
C TYR A 396 -2.60 -2.20 15.14
N HIS A 397 -3.06 -3.29 15.75
CA HIS A 397 -4.03 -3.30 16.84
C HIS A 397 -3.53 -4.27 17.92
N ALA A 398 -3.41 -3.80 19.16
CA ALA A 398 -2.87 -4.61 20.25
C ALA A 398 -3.72 -5.83 20.60
N ASP A 399 -5.03 -5.78 20.31
CA ASP A 399 -6.01 -6.84 20.58
C ASP A 399 -6.15 -7.87 19.44
N ARG A 400 -5.43 -7.71 18.31
CA ARG A 400 -5.63 -8.54 17.11
C ARG A 400 -4.33 -9.04 16.49
N PRO A 401 -4.27 -10.32 16.06
CA PRO A 401 -3.09 -10.90 15.43
C PRO A 401 -2.98 -10.52 13.93
N ILE A 402 -2.82 -9.23 13.64
CA ILE A 402 -2.76 -8.70 12.26
C ILE A 402 -1.36 -8.82 11.67
N ASN A 403 -0.30 -8.89 12.46
CA ASN A 403 1.05 -8.94 11.90
C ASN A 403 1.74 -10.25 12.29
N THR A 404 2.75 -10.64 11.52
CA THR A 404 3.70 -11.67 11.96
C THR A 404 4.31 -11.21 13.28
N ASP A 405 4.29 -12.07 14.30
CA ASP A 405 4.78 -11.68 15.63
C ASP A 405 6.29 -11.41 15.59
N ALA A 406 6.73 -10.34 16.25
CA ALA A 406 8.13 -9.93 16.29
C ALA A 406 9.04 -11.03 16.85
N ARG A 407 8.55 -11.87 17.78
CA ARG A 407 9.29 -13.03 18.33
C ARG A 407 9.52 -14.13 17.30
N VAL A 408 8.60 -14.32 16.35
CA VAL A 408 8.82 -15.25 15.22
C VAL A 408 9.89 -14.69 14.29
N ILE A 409 9.84 -13.40 13.98
CA ILE A 409 10.85 -12.75 13.14
C ILE A 409 12.24 -12.84 13.81
N ASP A 410 12.33 -12.59 15.12
CA ASP A 410 13.55 -12.73 15.92
C ASP A 410 14.16 -14.14 15.83
N ALA A 411 13.32 -15.17 15.97
CA ALA A 411 13.74 -16.55 15.90
C ALA A 411 14.22 -16.93 14.49
N VAL A 412 13.59 -16.40 13.43
CA VAL A 412 14.03 -16.62 12.04
C VAL A 412 15.34 -15.88 11.74
N ILE A 413 15.54 -14.66 12.24
CA ILE A 413 16.83 -13.95 12.14
C ILE A 413 17.91 -14.79 12.81
N SER A 414 17.64 -15.29 14.02
CA SER A 414 18.58 -16.13 14.78
C SER A 414 18.90 -17.45 14.06
N LEU A 415 17.92 -18.08 13.42
CA LEU A 415 18.13 -19.24 12.55
C LEU A 415 19.07 -18.89 11.40
N CYS A 416 18.78 -17.83 10.66
CA CYS A 416 19.58 -17.39 9.51
C CYS A 416 21.05 -17.14 9.90
N LYS A 417 21.28 -16.49 11.05
CA LYS A 417 22.64 -16.27 11.58
C LYS A 417 23.32 -17.59 11.95
N ALA A 418 22.61 -18.50 12.62
CA ALA A 418 23.15 -19.79 13.01
C ALA A 418 23.54 -20.66 11.79
N GLU A 419 22.83 -20.50 10.67
CA GLU A 419 23.11 -21.16 9.40
C GLU A 419 24.17 -20.41 8.55
N GLY A 420 24.78 -19.35 9.08
CA GLY A 420 25.92 -18.66 8.46
C GLY A 420 25.56 -17.66 7.36
N ALA A 421 24.38 -17.04 7.40
CA ALA A 421 24.00 -15.98 6.46
C ALA A 421 25.04 -14.83 6.42
N ALA A 422 25.33 -14.31 5.23
CA ALA A 422 26.29 -13.22 5.05
C ALA A 422 25.66 -11.84 5.33
N GLU A 423 24.40 -11.66 4.93
CA GLU A 423 23.61 -10.45 5.20
C GLU A 423 22.16 -10.87 5.48
N ILE A 424 21.51 -10.23 6.45
CA ILE A 424 20.09 -10.40 6.72
C ILE A 424 19.43 -9.02 6.66
N VAL A 425 18.32 -8.93 5.93
CA VAL A 425 17.50 -7.71 5.83
C VAL A 425 16.06 -8.07 6.11
N VAL A 426 15.36 -7.28 6.93
CA VAL A 426 13.90 -7.36 7.04
C VAL A 426 13.29 -6.31 6.13
N ALA A 427 12.40 -6.71 5.23
CA ALA A 427 11.88 -5.83 4.19
C ALA A 427 10.36 -5.96 4.09
N GLU A 428 9.63 -4.85 4.18
CA GLU A 428 8.17 -4.84 4.12
C GLU A 428 7.64 -3.57 3.46
N GLY A 429 6.51 -3.70 2.76
CA GLY A 429 5.83 -2.63 2.05
C GLY A 429 4.33 -2.68 2.32
N PRO A 430 3.87 -2.14 3.47
CA PRO A 430 2.47 -2.18 3.85
C PRO A 430 1.59 -1.50 2.78
N GLY A 431 0.40 -2.05 2.54
CA GLY A 431 -0.51 -1.51 1.53
C GLY A 431 -1.38 -0.36 2.04
N HIS A 432 -1.94 -0.49 3.24
CA HIS A 432 -2.94 0.45 3.78
C HIS A 432 -2.33 1.56 4.65
N TRP A 433 -1.21 1.29 5.31
CA TRP A 433 -0.58 2.22 6.25
C TRP A 433 0.75 2.70 5.70
N ARG A 434 0.86 3.99 5.36
CA ARG A 434 2.06 4.54 4.69
C ARG A 434 3.27 4.66 5.61
N ASN A 435 3.03 4.91 6.89
CA ASN A 435 4.09 4.99 7.88
C ASN A 435 4.51 3.60 8.37
N SER A 436 5.39 2.95 7.61
CA SER A 436 5.97 1.65 7.98
C SER A 436 6.77 1.71 9.29
N ASP A 437 7.45 2.81 9.59
CA ASP A 437 8.20 2.97 10.84
C ASP A 437 7.30 2.90 12.07
N TYR A 438 6.11 3.51 12.01
CA TYR A 438 5.11 3.38 13.06
C TYR A 438 4.72 1.91 13.27
N LEU A 439 4.50 1.14 12.20
CA LEU A 439 4.16 -0.28 12.33
C LEU A 439 5.32 -1.11 12.91
N VAL A 440 6.56 -0.80 12.52
CA VAL A 440 7.76 -1.46 13.06
C VAL A 440 7.91 -1.17 14.56
N ASP A 441 7.63 0.05 15.00
CA ASP A 441 7.67 0.43 16.42
C ASP A 441 6.52 -0.21 17.20
N ALA A 442 5.28 -0.03 16.72
CA ALA A 442 4.07 -0.50 17.42
C ALA A 442 4.02 -2.03 17.52
N SER A 443 4.52 -2.77 16.52
CA SER A 443 4.61 -4.23 16.56
C SER A 443 5.70 -4.79 17.47
N GLY A 444 6.56 -3.94 18.05
CA GLY A 444 7.75 -4.36 18.81
C GLY A 444 8.89 -4.88 17.94
N LEU A 445 8.72 -4.91 16.61
CA LEU A 445 9.76 -5.34 15.67
C LEU A 445 11.00 -4.44 15.73
N ARG A 446 10.85 -3.14 16.04
CA ARG A 446 11.99 -2.22 16.19
C ARG A 446 13.03 -2.74 17.19
N GLU A 447 12.58 -3.24 18.33
CA GLU A 447 13.47 -3.71 19.39
C GLU A 447 14.18 -5.00 18.99
N VAL A 448 13.48 -5.89 18.29
CA VAL A 448 14.07 -7.09 17.68
C VAL A 448 15.19 -6.71 16.71
N LEU A 449 14.91 -5.79 15.79
CA LEU A 449 15.87 -5.34 14.77
C LEU A 449 17.12 -4.71 15.39
N LYS A 450 16.95 -3.88 16.43
CA LYS A 450 18.06 -3.28 17.19
C LYS A 450 18.90 -4.35 17.89
N ARG A 451 18.27 -5.24 18.66
CA ARG A 451 18.95 -6.32 19.38
C ARG A 451 19.71 -7.26 18.43
N GLN A 452 19.12 -7.53 17.26
CA GLN A 452 19.70 -8.39 16.26
C GLN A 452 20.67 -7.67 15.31
N ASP A 453 20.84 -6.35 15.39
CA ASP A 453 21.64 -5.57 14.43
C ASP A 453 21.25 -5.88 12.97
N VAL A 454 19.94 -5.87 12.68
CA VAL A 454 19.37 -6.10 11.35
C VAL A 454 18.62 -4.87 10.89
N ARG A 455 18.92 -4.40 9.68
CA ARG A 455 18.24 -3.24 9.10
C ARG A 455 16.85 -3.60 8.60
N PHE A 456 15.93 -2.65 8.74
CA PHE A 456 14.63 -2.66 8.09
C PHE A 456 14.67 -1.85 6.80
N VAL A 457 14.01 -2.33 5.74
CA VAL A 457 13.83 -1.60 4.48
C VAL A 457 12.34 -1.46 4.19
N ASP A 458 11.87 -0.21 4.11
CA ASP A 458 10.56 0.09 3.55
C ASP A 458 10.61 -0.04 2.03
N ILE A 459 10.08 -1.16 1.54
CA ILE A 459 10.13 -1.46 0.11
C ILE A 459 9.03 -0.73 -0.68
N ASN A 460 8.17 0.09 -0.06
CA ASN A 460 7.35 1.02 -0.80
C ASN A 460 8.15 2.15 -1.45
N TYR A 461 9.34 2.46 -0.89
CA TYR A 461 10.21 3.56 -1.32
C TYR A 461 11.56 3.09 -1.86
N ASP A 462 11.90 1.81 -1.74
CA ASP A 462 13.11 1.22 -2.30
C ASP A 462 13.15 1.28 -3.84
N GLU A 463 14.36 1.21 -4.42
CA GLU A 463 14.60 1.38 -5.85
C GLU A 463 13.74 0.41 -6.70
N PRO A 464 12.95 0.91 -7.66
CA PRO A 464 12.11 0.07 -8.51
C PRO A 464 12.88 -0.55 -9.68
N VAL A 465 12.93 -1.88 -9.71
CA VAL A 465 13.51 -2.69 -10.79
C VAL A 465 12.41 -3.24 -11.68
N LYS A 466 12.47 -2.94 -12.97
CA LYS A 466 11.52 -3.43 -13.98
C LYS A 466 11.78 -4.91 -14.32
N GLN A 467 10.90 -5.79 -13.86
CA GLN A 467 10.95 -7.24 -14.08
C GLN A 467 9.90 -7.68 -15.09
N MET A 468 10.25 -8.64 -15.95
CA MET A 468 9.28 -9.26 -16.85
C MET A 468 8.21 -9.97 -16.02
N ASN A 469 6.92 -9.71 -16.28
CA ASN A 469 5.86 -10.43 -15.58
C ASN A 469 5.80 -11.86 -16.14
N LEU A 470 6.08 -12.86 -15.30
CA LEU A 470 6.12 -14.26 -15.73
C LEU A 470 4.75 -14.94 -15.73
N GLY A 471 3.80 -14.47 -14.90
CA GLY A 471 2.47 -15.09 -14.80
C GLY A 471 1.48 -14.66 -15.87
N ARG A 472 1.55 -13.38 -16.28
CA ARG A 472 0.70 -12.74 -17.31
C ARG A 472 -0.82 -12.83 -17.09
N CYS A 473 -1.29 -13.22 -15.91
CA CYS A 473 -2.71 -13.29 -15.55
C CYS A 473 -3.37 -11.91 -15.52
N THR A 474 -2.63 -10.88 -15.12
CA THR A 474 -3.11 -9.49 -15.08
C THR A 474 -3.10 -8.77 -16.44
N GLY A 475 -2.49 -9.40 -17.46
CA GLY A 475 -2.22 -8.78 -18.76
C GLY A 475 -1.07 -7.75 -18.76
N LEU A 476 -0.41 -7.52 -17.62
CA LEU A 476 0.73 -6.62 -17.54
C LEU A 476 1.98 -7.25 -18.16
N GLU A 477 2.75 -6.46 -18.91
CA GLU A 477 4.00 -6.93 -19.52
C GLU A 477 5.14 -7.08 -18.52
N TYR A 478 5.17 -6.22 -17.51
CA TYR A 478 6.22 -6.15 -16.51
C TYR A 478 5.63 -5.72 -15.17
N LEU A 479 6.37 -6.04 -14.10
CA LEU A 479 6.15 -5.54 -12.75
C LEU A 479 7.39 -4.74 -12.33
N PHE A 480 7.21 -3.64 -11.62
CA PHE A 480 8.28 -3.00 -10.88
C PHE A 480 8.36 -3.66 -9.51
N LEU A 481 9.52 -4.24 -9.19
CA LEU A 481 9.80 -4.87 -7.91
C LEU A 481 10.96 -4.13 -7.22
N PRO A 482 11.02 -4.09 -5.88
CA PRO A 482 12.08 -3.42 -5.14
C PRO A 482 13.44 -4.09 -5.37
N ARG A 483 14.52 -3.30 -5.45
CA ARG A 483 15.89 -3.83 -5.61
C ARG A 483 16.27 -4.75 -4.45
N THR A 484 15.86 -4.44 -3.23
CA THR A 484 16.11 -5.30 -2.06
C THR A 484 15.54 -6.70 -2.27
N ILE A 485 14.33 -6.80 -2.83
CA ILE A 485 13.68 -8.08 -3.09
C ILE A 485 14.34 -8.83 -4.25
N THR A 486 14.60 -8.14 -5.36
CA THR A 486 15.15 -8.75 -6.59
C THR A 486 16.63 -9.13 -6.50
N SER A 487 17.37 -8.53 -5.57
CA SER A 487 18.79 -8.82 -5.31
C SER A 487 19.02 -9.83 -4.17
N ALA A 488 17.95 -10.38 -3.58
CA ALA A 488 18.08 -11.40 -2.54
C ALA A 488 18.60 -12.72 -3.14
N ASP A 489 19.59 -13.34 -2.49
CA ASP A 489 19.95 -14.73 -2.82
C ASP A 489 18.87 -15.70 -2.32
N VAL A 490 18.32 -15.40 -1.15
CA VAL A 490 17.22 -16.14 -0.52
C VAL A 490 16.19 -15.15 0.01
N LEU A 491 14.98 -15.22 -0.53
CA LEU A 491 13.79 -14.54 -0.04
C LEU A 491 12.98 -15.52 0.82
N ILE A 492 12.77 -15.19 2.09
CA ILE A 492 11.94 -15.97 3.02
C ILE A 492 10.67 -15.18 3.32
N SER A 493 9.50 -15.73 2.97
CA SER A 493 8.19 -15.14 3.29
C SER A 493 7.74 -15.59 4.68
N LEU A 494 7.40 -14.66 5.56
CA LEU A 494 6.92 -14.94 6.91
C LEU A 494 5.46 -14.47 7.07
N PRO A 495 4.49 -15.10 6.40
CA PRO A 495 3.08 -14.71 6.49
C PRO A 495 2.48 -15.03 7.88
N LYS A 496 1.39 -14.34 8.19
CA LYS A 496 0.50 -14.65 9.33
C LYS A 496 -0.69 -15.46 8.85
N LEU A 497 -1.09 -16.50 9.58
CA LEU A 497 -2.25 -17.35 9.24
C LEU A 497 -3.57 -16.59 9.42
N LYS A 498 -4.28 -16.24 8.34
CA LYS A 498 -5.56 -15.51 8.44
C LYS A 498 -6.56 -15.86 7.34
N MET A 499 -7.85 -15.70 7.64
CA MET A 499 -8.87 -15.46 6.62
C MET A 499 -8.67 -14.08 5.97
N HIS A 500 -9.22 -13.91 4.77
CA HIS A 500 -9.17 -12.64 4.04
C HIS A 500 -10.42 -12.47 3.18
N HIS A 501 -11.20 -11.40 3.40
CA HIS A 501 -12.46 -11.20 2.67
C HIS A 501 -12.32 -11.12 1.14
N TRP A 502 -11.22 -10.56 0.60
CA TRP A 502 -11.00 -10.51 -0.85
C TRP A 502 -10.25 -11.71 -1.47
N ALA A 503 -9.49 -12.45 -0.67
CA ALA A 503 -8.54 -13.45 -1.19
C ALA A 503 -8.83 -14.88 -0.70
N GLY A 504 -9.83 -15.07 0.18
CA GLY A 504 -10.02 -16.30 0.93
C GLY A 504 -9.13 -16.32 2.17
N VAL A 505 -7.81 -16.23 1.95
CA VAL A 505 -6.78 -16.36 2.99
C VAL A 505 -5.63 -15.37 2.80
N THR A 506 -4.99 -15.01 3.90
CA THR A 506 -3.65 -14.40 3.92
C THR A 506 -2.67 -15.47 4.35
N LEU A 507 -1.80 -15.87 3.43
CA LEU A 507 -0.75 -16.88 3.63
C LEU A 507 0.46 -16.46 2.79
N SER A 508 1.30 -17.41 2.38
CA SER A 508 2.59 -17.12 1.76
C SER A 508 2.45 -16.45 0.41
N LEU A 509 1.49 -16.84 -0.43
CA LEU A 509 1.24 -16.23 -1.74
C LEU A 509 0.69 -14.81 -1.60
N LYS A 510 -0.36 -14.62 -0.80
CA LYS A 510 -0.99 -13.30 -0.63
C LYS A 510 -0.05 -12.29 0.04
N ASN A 511 0.86 -12.74 0.91
CA ASN A 511 1.83 -11.88 1.57
C ASN A 511 2.79 -11.19 0.58
N LEU A 512 3.02 -11.79 -0.59
CA LEU A 512 3.86 -11.21 -1.64
C LEU A 512 3.24 -9.98 -2.29
N PHE A 513 1.94 -9.74 -2.12
CA PHE A 513 1.33 -8.47 -2.53
C PHE A 513 2.02 -7.27 -1.85
N GLY A 514 2.59 -7.48 -0.66
CA GLY A 514 3.42 -6.51 0.07
C GLY A 514 4.69 -6.09 -0.66
N ILE A 515 5.22 -6.88 -1.60
CA ILE A 515 6.49 -6.55 -2.27
C ILE A 515 6.35 -5.52 -3.38
N LEU A 516 5.14 -5.17 -3.83
CA LEU A 516 4.99 -4.14 -4.86
C LEU A 516 5.15 -2.73 -4.26
N PRO A 517 6.02 -1.87 -4.81
CA PRO A 517 6.33 -0.58 -4.21
C PRO A 517 5.20 0.43 -4.43
N GLY A 518 4.66 1.00 -3.35
CA GLY A 518 3.61 2.02 -3.39
C GLY A 518 3.96 3.21 -4.31
N GLN A 519 5.22 3.63 -4.36
CA GLN A 519 5.67 4.71 -5.25
C GLN A 519 5.45 4.45 -6.75
N CYS A 520 5.29 3.19 -7.18
CA CYS A 520 5.04 2.86 -8.60
C CYS A 520 3.56 2.59 -8.90
N TYR A 521 2.78 2.21 -7.89
CA TYR A 521 1.43 1.64 -8.05
C TYR A 521 0.31 2.41 -7.32
N GLY A 522 0.66 3.48 -6.61
CA GLY A 522 -0.25 4.21 -5.72
C GLY A 522 -0.66 3.37 -4.51
N TRP A 523 -1.63 3.86 -3.74
CA TRP A 523 -2.06 3.26 -2.47
C TRP A 523 -3.52 2.79 -2.55
N PRO A 524 -3.89 1.59 -2.09
CA PRO A 524 -3.05 0.54 -1.50
C PRO A 524 -2.48 -0.42 -2.56
N LYS A 525 -1.80 0.08 -3.60
CA LYS A 525 -1.39 -0.64 -4.83
C LYS A 525 -2.58 -0.89 -5.76
N ASN A 526 -3.27 0.22 -6.08
CA ASN A 526 -4.59 0.29 -6.71
C ASN A 526 -4.72 -0.60 -7.97
N GLU A 527 -3.81 -0.45 -8.94
CA GLU A 527 -4.01 -1.12 -10.22
C GLU A 527 -4.06 -2.65 -10.12
N LEU A 528 -3.33 -3.22 -9.15
CA LEU A 528 -3.27 -4.66 -8.97
C LEU A 528 -4.53 -5.19 -8.28
N HIS A 529 -5.23 -4.36 -7.50
CA HIS A 529 -6.57 -4.65 -7.03
C HIS A 529 -7.57 -4.65 -8.19
N TRP A 530 -7.49 -3.64 -9.06
CA TRP A 530 -8.36 -3.52 -10.25
C TRP A 530 -8.21 -4.69 -11.23
N ARG A 531 -7.00 -5.25 -11.38
CA ARG A 531 -6.74 -6.39 -12.29
C ARG A 531 -7.14 -7.76 -11.72
N GLY A 532 -7.75 -7.77 -10.54
CA GLY A 532 -8.16 -8.97 -9.82
C GLY A 532 -7.06 -9.49 -8.90
N ILE A 533 -7.38 -9.60 -7.62
CA ILE A 533 -6.44 -10.05 -6.58
C ILE A 533 -5.83 -11.43 -6.90
N PRO A 534 -6.59 -12.46 -7.33
CA PRO A 534 -6.01 -13.76 -7.68
C PRO A 534 -4.96 -13.66 -8.80
N ASN A 535 -5.28 -12.93 -9.88
CA ASN A 535 -4.37 -12.74 -11.01
C ASN A 535 -3.07 -12.05 -10.56
N SER A 536 -3.20 -11.00 -9.77
CA SER A 536 -2.06 -10.22 -9.28
C SER A 536 -1.18 -11.04 -8.34
N VAL A 537 -1.76 -11.79 -7.41
CA VAL A 537 -0.99 -12.63 -6.48
C VAL A 537 -0.17 -13.68 -7.24
N VAL A 538 -0.77 -14.37 -8.21
CA VAL A 538 -0.09 -15.41 -8.98
C VAL A 538 0.98 -14.81 -9.91
N ASP A 539 0.73 -13.66 -10.53
CA ASP A 539 1.73 -12.96 -11.34
C ASP A 539 2.96 -12.56 -10.52
N ILE A 540 2.76 -12.02 -9.33
CA ILE A 540 3.84 -11.63 -8.43
C ILE A 540 4.64 -12.87 -8.01
N ALA A 541 3.96 -13.92 -7.54
CA ALA A 541 4.61 -15.10 -7.01
C ALA A 541 5.36 -15.90 -8.09
N LEU A 542 4.88 -15.91 -9.34
CA LEU A 542 5.62 -16.49 -10.47
C LEU A 542 6.81 -15.64 -10.90
N THR A 543 6.71 -14.31 -10.78
CA THR A 543 7.79 -13.39 -11.17
C THR A 543 8.91 -13.36 -10.13
N GLN A 544 8.56 -13.44 -8.84
CA GLN A 544 9.49 -13.48 -7.72
C GLN A 544 9.00 -14.51 -6.70
N THR A 545 9.41 -15.75 -6.87
CA THR A 545 9.06 -16.85 -5.96
C THR A 545 10.03 -16.87 -4.76
N PRO A 546 9.56 -16.74 -3.50
CA PRO A 546 10.38 -17.01 -2.32
C PRO A 546 10.92 -18.44 -2.31
N GLN A 547 12.13 -18.61 -1.78
CA GLN A 547 12.75 -19.93 -1.65
C GLN A 547 12.22 -20.71 -0.45
N LEU A 548 11.72 -20.01 0.57
CA LEU A 548 11.14 -20.60 1.76
C LEU A 548 9.99 -19.73 2.27
N ALA A 549 8.97 -20.36 2.85
CA ALA A 549 7.93 -19.66 3.58
C ALA A 549 7.67 -20.32 4.94
N ILE A 550 7.45 -19.49 5.96
CA ILE A 550 7.19 -19.89 7.34
C ILE A 550 5.94 -19.16 7.83
N VAL A 551 4.83 -19.89 7.96
CA VAL A 551 3.57 -19.33 8.44
C VAL A 551 3.60 -19.24 9.97
N ASP A 552 3.47 -18.03 10.49
CA ASP A 552 3.11 -17.77 11.89
C ASP A 552 1.64 -18.13 12.08
N GLY A 553 1.41 -19.36 12.53
CA GLY A 553 0.11 -19.90 12.86
C GLY A 553 -0.16 -19.96 14.37
N ILE A 554 0.76 -19.52 15.24
CA ILE A 554 0.61 -19.68 16.70
C ILE A 554 -0.70 -19.02 17.15
N TRP A 555 -0.88 -17.75 16.79
CA TRP A 555 -2.17 -17.06 16.78
C TRP A 555 -2.48 -16.61 15.36
N GLY A 556 -3.59 -17.10 14.84
CA GLY A 556 -4.15 -16.69 13.55
C GLY A 556 -5.39 -15.81 13.68
N MET A 557 -6.01 -15.46 12.56
CA MET A 557 -7.21 -14.61 12.51
C MET A 557 -8.34 -15.26 11.71
N GLU A 558 -9.43 -15.60 12.38
CA GLU A 558 -10.68 -16.03 11.74
C GLU A 558 -11.66 -14.87 11.53
N GLY A 559 -12.75 -15.09 10.79
CA GLY A 559 -13.76 -14.07 10.51
C GLY A 559 -13.29 -13.07 9.46
N ASP A 560 -13.69 -11.80 9.61
CA ASP A 560 -13.47 -10.74 8.61
C ASP A 560 -12.03 -10.19 8.57
N GLY A 561 -11.07 -11.08 8.29
CA GLY A 561 -9.69 -10.67 8.00
C GLY A 561 -9.59 -9.90 6.67
N PRO A 562 -8.51 -9.13 6.45
CA PRO A 562 -7.21 -9.29 7.12
C PRO A 562 -7.00 -8.42 8.37
N ILE A 563 -7.99 -7.61 8.77
CA ILE A 563 -7.88 -6.59 9.84
C ILE A 563 -9.00 -6.74 10.90
N TYR A 564 -10.24 -7.05 10.48
CA TYR A 564 -11.43 -6.99 11.33
C TYR A 564 -11.84 -8.35 11.92
N GLY A 565 -11.02 -9.38 11.71
CA GLY A 565 -11.23 -10.71 12.26
C GLY A 565 -10.88 -10.80 13.74
N THR A 566 -11.14 -11.98 14.32
CA THR A 566 -10.86 -12.29 15.73
C THR A 566 -9.67 -13.23 15.85
N GLY A 567 -8.84 -13.04 16.87
CA GLY A 567 -7.72 -13.92 17.15
C GLY A 567 -8.15 -15.34 17.48
N ARG A 568 -7.51 -16.34 16.85
CA ARG A 568 -7.72 -17.76 17.10
C ARG A 568 -6.38 -18.45 17.30
N PHE A 569 -6.20 -19.06 18.46
CA PHE A 569 -5.00 -19.83 18.77
C PHE A 569 -5.00 -21.14 17.98
N MET A 570 -3.90 -21.42 17.27
CA MET A 570 -3.66 -22.73 16.65
C MET A 570 -2.41 -23.40 17.22
N GLY A 571 -1.42 -22.62 17.69
CA GLY A 571 -0.21 -23.16 18.28
C GLY A 571 0.71 -23.89 17.28
N ALA A 572 0.80 -23.39 16.04
CA ALA A 572 1.56 -24.05 14.97
C ALA A 572 2.52 -23.10 14.24
N LEU A 573 3.69 -23.62 13.86
CA LEU A 573 4.55 -23.05 12.83
C LEU A 573 4.60 -24.00 11.64
N ILE A 574 4.36 -23.48 10.44
CA ILE A 574 4.30 -24.29 9.21
C ILE A 574 5.36 -23.80 8.23
N MET A 575 6.20 -24.71 7.73
CA MET A 575 7.34 -24.38 6.87
C MET A 575 7.34 -25.21 5.58
N SER A 576 7.62 -24.57 4.45
CA SER A 576 7.87 -25.25 3.17
C SER A 576 8.66 -24.37 2.19
N ASN A 577 9.33 -25.02 1.23
CA ASN A 577 9.90 -24.38 0.04
C ASN A 577 8.94 -24.45 -1.19
N ASP A 578 7.75 -25.02 -1.03
CA ASP A 578 6.63 -24.94 -1.98
C ASP A 578 5.51 -24.08 -1.36
N LEU A 579 5.34 -22.86 -1.89
CA LEU A 579 4.38 -21.89 -1.37
C LEU A 579 2.92 -22.35 -1.53
N LEU A 580 2.59 -23.05 -2.63
CA LEU A 580 1.22 -23.50 -2.83
C LEU A 580 0.89 -24.68 -1.92
N ALA A 581 1.83 -25.61 -1.75
CA ALA A 581 1.67 -26.72 -0.81
C ALA A 581 1.49 -26.21 0.62
N LEU A 582 2.30 -25.22 1.03
CA LEU A 582 2.17 -24.57 2.32
C LEU A 582 0.80 -23.93 2.50
N ASP A 583 0.36 -23.14 1.52
CA ASP A 583 -0.91 -22.42 1.60
C ASP A 583 -2.10 -23.37 1.58
N ALA A 584 -2.04 -24.45 0.79
CA ALA A 584 -3.06 -25.48 0.72
C ALA A 584 -3.17 -26.28 2.03
N THR A 585 -2.04 -26.62 2.65
CA THR A 585 -2.01 -27.25 3.99
C THR A 585 -2.64 -26.33 5.03
N CYS A 586 -2.28 -25.05 5.06
CA CYS A 586 -2.87 -24.09 5.99
C CYS A 586 -4.37 -23.89 5.74
N ALA A 587 -4.81 -23.85 4.48
CA ALA A 587 -6.23 -23.76 4.15
C ALA A 587 -7.02 -24.99 4.67
N ARG A 588 -6.48 -26.21 4.51
CA ARG A 588 -7.05 -27.43 5.11
C ARG A 588 -7.10 -27.37 6.63
N MET A 589 -6.05 -26.86 7.27
CA MET A 589 -5.99 -26.71 8.73
C MET A 589 -7.12 -25.82 9.27
N ILE A 590 -7.53 -24.78 8.53
CA ILE A 590 -8.57 -23.83 8.97
C ILE A 590 -9.98 -24.14 8.42
N GLY A 591 -10.16 -25.30 7.79
CA GLY A 591 -11.45 -25.74 7.24
C GLY A 591 -11.84 -25.08 5.91
N LEU A 592 -10.92 -24.44 5.18
CA LEU A 592 -11.15 -23.93 3.83
C LEU A 592 -10.66 -24.95 2.79
N PRO A 593 -11.54 -25.57 1.97
CA PRO A 593 -11.10 -26.44 0.88
C PRO A 593 -10.20 -25.65 -0.10
N PRO A 594 -8.92 -26.03 -0.29
CA PRO A 594 -7.99 -25.26 -1.12
C PRO A 594 -8.47 -25.05 -2.55
N GLU A 595 -9.23 -26.02 -3.08
CA GLU A 595 -9.77 -26.01 -4.44
C GLU A 595 -10.86 -24.94 -4.63
N ARG A 596 -11.46 -24.46 -3.54
CA ARG A 596 -12.44 -23.37 -3.56
C ARG A 596 -11.81 -22.00 -3.54
N ALA A 597 -10.53 -21.87 -3.17
CA ALA A 597 -9.85 -20.59 -3.10
C ALA A 597 -9.29 -20.20 -4.48
N PRO A 598 -9.80 -19.12 -5.13
CA PRO A 598 -9.40 -18.77 -6.51
C PRO A 598 -7.89 -18.54 -6.68
N VAL A 599 -7.24 -17.98 -5.66
CA VAL A 599 -5.79 -17.76 -5.64
C VAL A 599 -5.03 -19.08 -5.73
N LEU A 600 -5.41 -20.06 -4.91
CA LEU A 600 -4.72 -21.36 -4.81
C LEU A 600 -4.98 -22.20 -6.06
N MET A 601 -6.22 -22.21 -6.55
CA MET A 601 -6.56 -22.90 -7.80
C MET A 601 -5.80 -22.31 -8.99
N LEU A 602 -5.77 -20.97 -9.13
CA LEU A 602 -5.01 -20.33 -10.21
C LEU A 602 -3.51 -20.60 -10.12
N ALA A 603 -2.95 -20.60 -8.90
CA ALA A 603 -1.55 -20.97 -8.68
C ALA A 603 -1.27 -22.42 -9.10
N ALA A 604 -2.18 -23.35 -8.82
CA ALA A 604 -2.08 -24.75 -9.26
C ALA A 604 -2.11 -24.87 -10.79
N MET A 605 -3.09 -24.21 -11.44
CA MET A 605 -3.21 -24.17 -12.90
C MET A 605 -1.96 -23.60 -13.58
N LYS A 606 -1.26 -22.68 -12.92
CA LYS A 606 -0.01 -22.08 -13.38
C LYS A 606 1.24 -22.84 -12.94
N LYS A 607 1.09 -24.03 -12.35
CA LYS A 607 2.20 -24.88 -11.87
C LYS A 607 3.16 -24.14 -10.92
N LEU A 608 2.61 -23.33 -10.02
CA LEU A 608 3.41 -22.64 -9.01
C LEU A 608 3.91 -23.62 -7.93
N GLY A 609 3.11 -24.63 -7.61
CA GLY A 609 3.40 -25.64 -6.60
C GLY A 609 2.33 -26.74 -6.57
N ARG A 610 2.32 -27.57 -5.52
CA ARG A 610 1.34 -28.67 -5.36
C ARG A 610 0.13 -28.24 -4.53
N LEU A 611 -1.07 -28.52 -5.05
CA LEU A 611 -2.34 -28.21 -4.38
C LEU A 611 -2.91 -29.44 -3.67
N SER A 612 -2.88 -30.59 -4.33
CA SER A 612 -3.52 -31.83 -3.87
C SER A 612 -2.81 -32.38 -2.64
N GLU A 613 -3.59 -32.80 -1.64
CA GLU A 613 -3.06 -33.43 -0.42
C GLU A 613 -2.25 -34.70 -0.73
N ALA A 614 -2.65 -35.47 -1.75
CA ALA A 614 -1.92 -36.69 -2.15
C ALA A 614 -0.51 -36.41 -2.70
N GLU A 615 -0.26 -35.18 -3.13
CA GLU A 615 1.04 -34.70 -3.64
C GLU A 615 1.85 -33.96 -2.55
N ILE A 616 1.32 -33.85 -1.34
CA ILE A 616 1.96 -33.16 -0.22
C ILE A 616 2.39 -34.18 0.83
N PHE A 617 3.69 -34.23 1.11
CA PHE A 617 4.24 -35.06 2.18
C PHE A 617 4.35 -34.23 3.47
N GLN A 618 3.53 -34.58 4.47
CA GLN A 618 3.49 -33.93 5.77
C GLN A 618 4.64 -34.43 6.66
N ILE A 619 5.43 -33.50 7.20
CA ILE A 619 6.53 -33.74 8.13
C ILE A 619 6.19 -33.16 9.51
N GLY A 620 6.64 -33.82 10.58
CA GLY A 620 6.39 -33.37 11.96
C GLY A 620 5.02 -33.81 12.46
N GLU A 621 4.24 -32.88 12.97
CA GLU A 621 2.94 -33.17 13.57
C GLU A 621 1.86 -33.47 12.50
N PRO A 622 0.87 -34.33 12.81
CA PRO A 622 -0.23 -34.59 11.90
C PRO A 622 -1.14 -33.36 11.75
N LEU A 623 -1.61 -33.09 10.52
CA LEU A 623 -2.49 -31.96 10.21
C LEU A 623 -3.73 -31.92 11.11
N ASP A 624 -4.34 -33.08 11.35
CA ASP A 624 -5.59 -33.20 12.12
C ASP A 624 -5.46 -32.73 13.58
N LYS A 625 -4.25 -32.71 14.14
CA LYS A 625 -4.00 -32.14 15.48
C LYS A 625 -4.33 -30.65 15.54
N PHE A 626 -4.17 -29.94 14.42
CA PHE A 626 -4.38 -28.50 14.31
C PHE A 626 -5.61 -28.15 13.48
N ARG A 627 -6.40 -29.14 13.05
CA ARG A 627 -7.59 -28.89 12.26
C ARG A 627 -8.62 -28.14 13.11
N ALA A 628 -9.09 -27.01 12.60
CA ALA A 628 -10.05 -26.16 13.26
C ALA A 628 -10.99 -25.54 12.22
N GLU A 629 -12.30 -25.72 12.40
CA GLU A 629 -13.30 -25.04 11.57
C GLU A 629 -13.36 -23.56 11.94
N TRP A 630 -12.74 -22.72 11.11
CA TRP A 630 -12.70 -21.27 11.32
C TRP A 630 -13.99 -20.61 10.89
N LYS A 631 -14.36 -19.53 11.59
CA LYS A 631 -15.40 -18.63 11.08
C LYS A 631 -14.92 -17.98 9.80
N TRP A 632 -15.76 -17.98 8.78
CA TRP A 632 -15.46 -17.35 7.50
C TRP A 632 -15.88 -15.87 7.51
N PRO A 633 -15.22 -15.01 6.72
CA PRO A 633 -15.74 -13.68 6.42
C PRO A 633 -17.19 -13.77 5.92
N PRO A 634 -18.07 -12.84 6.32
CA PRO A 634 -19.44 -12.82 5.85
C PRO A 634 -19.51 -12.89 4.32
N ARG A 635 -20.42 -13.70 3.77
CA ARG A 635 -20.69 -13.83 2.32
C ARG A 635 -19.47 -14.23 1.46
N ILE A 636 -18.38 -14.74 2.05
CA ILE A 636 -17.19 -15.12 1.29
C ILE A 636 -17.48 -16.20 0.25
N GLU A 637 -18.53 -17.00 0.43
CA GLU A 637 -18.94 -18.06 -0.49
C GLU A 637 -19.19 -17.53 -1.90
N ARG A 638 -19.56 -16.25 -2.05
CA ARG A 638 -19.75 -15.57 -3.34
C ARG A 638 -18.44 -15.32 -4.09
N LEU A 639 -17.31 -15.32 -3.37
CA LEU A 639 -15.97 -15.13 -3.92
C LEU A 639 -15.18 -16.43 -4.03
N LEU A 640 -15.68 -17.52 -3.44
CA LEU A 640 -15.11 -18.85 -3.57
C LEU A 640 -15.59 -19.52 -4.85
N LEU A 641 -14.75 -20.38 -5.43
CA LEU A 641 -15.17 -21.23 -6.53
C LEU A 641 -16.28 -22.19 -6.06
N PRO A 642 -17.25 -22.49 -6.93
CA PRO A 642 -18.33 -23.42 -6.61
C PRO A 642 -17.76 -24.81 -6.32
N ILE A 643 -18.47 -25.57 -5.49
CA ILE A 643 -18.19 -26.99 -5.34
C ILE A 643 -18.63 -27.64 -6.64
N GLU A 644 -17.72 -28.24 -7.41
CA GLU A 644 -18.11 -29.11 -8.51
C GLU A 644 -19.01 -30.21 -7.92
N SER A 645 -20.31 -30.18 -8.26
CA SER A 645 -21.14 -31.34 -7.98
C SER A 645 -20.51 -32.47 -8.77
N LYS A 646 -20.07 -33.52 -8.08
CA LYS A 646 -19.81 -34.79 -8.74
C LYS A 646 -21.14 -35.17 -9.38
N THR A 647 -21.31 -34.90 -10.68
CA THR A 647 -22.39 -35.50 -11.45
C THR A 647 -22.25 -37.00 -11.26
N ALA A 648 -23.31 -37.56 -10.68
CA ALA A 648 -23.42 -38.96 -10.29
C ALA A 648 -23.27 -39.92 -11.47
#